data_AF-A0A2N5H5C0-F1
#
_entry.id   AF-A0A2N5H5C0-F1
#
_cell.length_a   1.000
_cell.length_b   1.000
_cell.length_c   1.000
_cell.angle_alpha   90.00
_cell.angle_beta   90.00
_cell.angle_gamma   90.00
#
_symmetry.space_group_name_H-M   'P 1'
#
loop_
_entity.id
_entity.type
_entity.pdbx_description
1 polymer ?
#
loop_
_entity_poly.entity_id
_entity_poly.type
_entity_poly.pdbx_seq_one_letter_code
_entity_poly.pdbx_strand_id
1 'polypeptide(L)'
;MNKLLKINYQLYTGVFFVAILFFVCIFGPLLAPHDLNDALEARYVNHTILAPPLEPFESDEWPLGTDRWGYDLSSMILNGIKYTVFISIAVTLIKMFIGTVAGLYIGTWKRAPGWMVAFENAWSYVPLFLVVYFFLSPFNVNSPLPTGTLVNYFIIITSVISIPSIVSSVRQKSAEIYKALYIESSRALGAGRHRIVWKHILPQMKESLLVMFILEIVHVITIMGQLALMNIFIGGATVTFDPPIFFSNTKEIAGLVGQARVSVYGSQFMLVVPLVALLFTTVSFSLLANGLKNRYQSNYQKSPWIKTGQEPKIKPKRKNYGSQWKLWPPKGEALAAIALFIAFLMAGSYVYAHRNDDIGVKNYSRAEYDLDMKMKKDGTFTTDSMIEVKNLSKETWDDLVFYFIPNSFREGHNFKNVKGSSMVKIKAVEIDGEKADYKLSNDTLKVMLNNSMDKGDKCEVTISYEFTLPEEGSRFSKVKDNYYLAQWYPMLATFQKGKWNKENYIDSTETYHTDFSNYRVSFHLPEGYSFISSADEDAELKENKGSVEIERVKDFFIAAVKGMEVYETESNGVQIRLFSKKDHGKDPEEALRLAKKALGFFQKNIGKYPHKQLDVVLDKGQNMEYPGIVTINPYTEDKNFFEISIVHEIAHQYFYCVVSSDQYNEAWLDEGITEFATNMYFYIAEDQGMVRSQMLSQYRMKSIEEQGLRRQYSNVPLDENKHYGYIYGQPALQLFELIKNNYQKKGEDFQAIIMQYLSDYYHHFQYKQVNTEQFILFTKNYFQVPSGYFSEWLEEK
;
A
#
# COMPACT_ATOMS: atom_id res chain seq x y z
N MET A 1 14.12 -26.90 46.61
CA MET A 1 14.29 -26.08 45.39
C MET A 1 15.12 -24.87 45.75
N ASN A 2 16.33 -24.75 45.17
CA ASN A 2 17.40 -23.85 45.59
C ASN A 2 17.02 -22.36 45.53
N LYS A 3 17.45 -21.64 46.57
CA LYS A 3 17.32 -20.18 46.80
C LYS A 3 18.13 -19.29 45.82
N LEU A 4 18.56 -19.80 44.66
CA LEU A 4 19.62 -19.14 43.87
C LEU A 4 19.18 -18.37 42.62
N LEU A 5 17.90 -18.36 42.24
CA LEU A 5 17.39 -17.39 41.24
C LEU A 5 16.10 -16.74 41.76
N LYS A 6 16.20 -15.47 42.18
CA LYS A 6 15.05 -14.62 42.58
C LYS A 6 14.13 -14.24 41.40
N ILE A 7 14.55 -14.54 40.16
CA ILE A 7 13.91 -14.10 38.92
C ILE A 7 13.26 -15.32 38.24
N ASN A 8 11.97 -15.22 37.91
CA ASN A 8 11.24 -16.24 37.16
C ASN A 8 11.50 -16.09 35.66
N TYR A 9 12.64 -16.60 35.18
CA TYR A 9 13.04 -16.45 33.78
C TYR A 9 11.97 -16.95 32.80
N GLN A 10 11.34 -18.10 33.08
CA GLN A 10 10.27 -18.65 32.24
C GLN A 10 9.10 -17.67 32.04
N LEU A 11 8.72 -16.93 33.09
CA LEU A 11 7.68 -15.92 33.00
C LEU A 11 8.12 -14.74 32.12
N TYR A 12 9.31 -14.18 32.37
CA TYR A 12 9.78 -13.01 31.62
C TYR A 12 10.06 -13.33 30.14
N THR A 13 10.72 -14.46 29.85
CA THR A 13 10.96 -14.91 28.48
C THR A 13 9.65 -15.26 27.78
N GLY A 14 8.71 -15.91 28.48
CA GLY A 14 7.39 -16.22 27.95
C GLY A 14 6.57 -14.97 27.61
N VAL A 15 6.54 -13.97 28.50
CA VAL A 15 5.88 -12.68 28.23
C VAL A 15 6.51 -11.98 27.04
N PHE A 16 7.84 -11.94 26.97
CA PHE A 16 8.56 -11.29 25.87
C PHE A 16 8.29 -11.96 24.52
N PHE A 17 8.39 -13.29 24.43
CA PHE A 17 8.13 -13.99 23.17
C PHE A 17 6.65 -13.93 22.75
N VAL A 18 5.72 -14.03 23.70
CA VAL A 18 4.29 -13.84 23.39
C VAL A 18 4.02 -12.41 22.89
N ALA A 19 4.70 -11.40 23.42
CA ALA A 19 4.61 -10.04 22.91
C ALA A 19 5.13 -9.92 21.46
N ILE A 20 6.26 -10.56 21.13
CA ILE A 20 6.75 -10.65 19.75
C ILE A 20 5.71 -11.34 18.85
N LEU A 21 5.13 -12.46 19.28
CA LEU A 21 4.10 -13.15 18.51
C LEU A 21 2.91 -12.24 18.22
N PHE A 22 2.40 -11.51 19.21
CA PHE A 22 1.32 -10.55 18.99
C PHE A 22 1.72 -9.43 18.04
N PHE A 23 2.97 -8.96 18.11
CA PHE A 23 3.49 -7.95 17.18
C PHE A 23 3.46 -8.47 15.75
N VAL A 24 4.00 -9.67 15.51
CA VAL A 24 3.99 -10.30 14.20
C VAL A 24 2.56 -10.67 13.76
N CYS A 25 1.65 -11.05 14.64
CA CYS A 25 0.25 -11.29 14.26
C CYS A 25 -0.46 -10.02 13.75
N ILE A 26 -0.09 -8.85 14.25
CA ILE A 26 -0.72 -7.57 13.88
C ILE A 26 0.00 -6.93 12.69
N PHE A 27 1.33 -6.86 12.72
CA PHE A 27 2.16 -6.16 11.74
C PHE A 27 2.84 -7.09 10.74
N GLY A 28 2.76 -8.41 10.90
CA GLY A 28 3.38 -9.40 10.01
C GLY A 28 3.02 -9.21 8.54
N PRO A 29 1.74 -9.03 8.16
CA PRO A 29 1.38 -8.76 6.78
C PRO A 29 2.04 -7.51 6.18
N LEU A 30 2.34 -6.49 7.00
CA LEU A 30 3.03 -5.26 6.57
C LEU A 30 4.55 -5.42 6.54
N LEU A 31 5.08 -6.44 7.20
CA LEU A 31 6.51 -6.79 7.23
C LEU A 31 6.86 -7.86 6.20
N ALA A 32 5.86 -8.42 5.52
CA ALA A 32 6.06 -9.46 4.52
C ALA A 32 6.86 -8.89 3.34
N PRO A 33 7.99 -9.51 2.96
CA PRO A 33 8.78 -9.07 1.81
C PRO A 33 8.00 -9.07 0.49
N HIS A 34 7.02 -9.98 0.36
CA HIS A 34 6.27 -10.22 -0.88
C HIS A 34 4.78 -10.44 -0.60
N ASP A 35 3.94 -10.27 -1.64
CA ASP A 35 2.55 -10.68 -1.57
C ASP A 35 2.44 -12.22 -1.52
N LEU A 36 1.33 -12.74 -1.02
CA LEU A 36 1.08 -14.19 -0.98
C LEU A 36 0.89 -14.81 -2.38
N ASN A 37 0.67 -13.98 -3.40
CA ASN A 37 0.55 -14.41 -4.79
C ASN A 37 1.83 -14.22 -5.60
N ASP A 38 2.84 -13.56 -5.03
CA ASP A 38 4.13 -13.39 -5.66
C ASP A 38 4.91 -14.71 -5.59
N ALA A 39 5.23 -15.22 -6.78
CA ALA A 39 6.04 -16.40 -6.96
C ALA A 39 7.31 -16.01 -7.71
N LEU A 40 8.45 -16.45 -7.20
CA LEU A 40 9.70 -16.42 -7.93
C LEU A 40 9.58 -17.26 -9.19
N GLU A 41 9.70 -16.61 -10.35
CA GLU A 41 9.84 -17.27 -11.64
C GLU A 41 11.33 -17.47 -11.97
N ALA A 42 11.64 -18.49 -12.77
CA ALA A 42 13.01 -18.77 -13.15
C ALA A 42 13.55 -17.62 -14.01
N ARG A 43 14.53 -16.88 -13.47
CA ARG A 43 15.13 -15.73 -14.16
C ARG A 43 16.65 -15.77 -14.11
N TYR A 44 17.28 -15.13 -15.10
CA TYR A 44 18.73 -14.99 -15.16
C TYR A 44 19.15 -13.76 -14.39
N VAL A 45 19.89 -13.95 -13.29
CA VAL A 45 20.48 -12.86 -12.50
C VAL A 45 21.97 -13.09 -12.45
N ASN A 46 22.78 -12.11 -12.90
CA ASN A 46 24.24 -12.17 -12.84
C ASN A 46 24.86 -13.46 -13.43
N HIS A 47 24.37 -13.92 -14.60
CA HIS A 47 24.79 -15.17 -15.25
C HIS A 47 24.50 -16.46 -14.45
N THR A 48 23.68 -16.38 -13.40
CA THR A 48 23.16 -17.53 -12.65
C THR A 48 21.65 -17.62 -12.83
N ILE A 49 21.12 -18.84 -12.89
CA ILE A 49 19.68 -19.08 -12.94
C ILE A 49 19.18 -19.12 -11.51
N LEU A 50 18.34 -18.16 -11.15
CA LEU A 50 17.65 -18.14 -9.87
C LEU A 50 16.27 -18.77 -10.11
N ALA A 51 16.03 -19.94 -9.50
CA ALA A 51 14.83 -20.73 -9.72
C ALA A 51 14.34 -21.38 -8.42
N PRO A 52 13.02 -21.60 -8.25
CA PRO A 52 12.47 -22.30 -7.10
C PRO A 52 12.83 -23.80 -7.06
N PRO A 53 12.88 -24.43 -5.87
CA PRO A 53 12.84 -23.80 -4.54
C PRO A 53 14.21 -23.21 -4.17
N LEU A 54 14.22 -21.97 -3.69
CA LEU A 54 15.43 -21.26 -3.24
C LEU A 54 15.72 -21.55 -1.77
N GLU A 55 16.97 -21.83 -1.40
CA GLU A 55 17.31 -22.08 0.00
C GLU A 55 17.32 -20.80 0.85
N PRO A 56 17.11 -20.90 2.19
CA PRO A 56 17.21 -19.75 3.07
C PRO A 56 18.58 -19.07 2.98
N PHE A 57 18.59 -17.73 2.98
CA PHE A 57 19.79 -16.89 2.93
C PHE A 57 20.61 -16.95 1.63
N GLU A 58 20.09 -17.55 0.55
CA GLU A 58 20.72 -17.48 -0.79
C GLU A 58 20.46 -16.16 -1.52
N SER A 59 19.35 -15.47 -1.20
CA SER A 59 19.00 -14.17 -1.75
C SER A 59 18.53 -13.23 -0.65
N ASP A 60 18.96 -11.98 -0.72
CA ASP A 60 18.47 -10.91 0.15
C ASP A 60 16.98 -10.61 -0.09
N GLU A 61 16.46 -10.89 -1.30
CA GLU A 61 15.04 -10.71 -1.62
C GLU A 61 14.16 -11.76 -0.95
N TRP A 62 14.62 -13.01 -0.80
CA TRP A 62 13.86 -14.14 -0.24
C TRP A 62 14.56 -14.72 1.00
N PRO A 63 14.54 -14.04 2.16
CA PRO A 63 15.43 -14.34 3.28
C PRO A 63 15.30 -15.75 3.84
N LEU A 64 14.08 -16.29 3.92
CA LEU A 64 13.83 -17.67 4.37
C LEU A 64 13.64 -18.67 3.23
N GLY A 65 13.95 -18.27 2.00
CA GLY A 65 13.81 -19.09 0.80
C GLY A 65 12.38 -19.17 0.26
N THR A 66 12.21 -19.94 -0.80
CA THR A 66 10.92 -20.14 -1.47
C THR A 66 10.45 -21.58 -1.41
N ASP A 67 9.14 -21.79 -1.52
CA ASP A 67 8.63 -23.13 -1.78
C ASP A 67 8.93 -23.59 -3.22
N ARG A 68 8.56 -24.82 -3.54
CA ARG A 68 8.81 -25.41 -4.87
C ARG A 68 8.10 -24.70 -6.03
N TRP A 69 7.15 -23.81 -5.73
CA TRP A 69 6.40 -23.02 -6.71
C TRP A 69 6.83 -21.56 -6.71
N GLY A 70 7.83 -21.18 -5.91
CA GLY A 70 8.40 -19.84 -5.86
C GLY A 70 7.79 -18.93 -4.81
N TYR A 71 6.83 -19.38 -3.99
CA TYR A 71 6.23 -18.51 -2.97
C TYR A 71 7.16 -18.31 -1.76
N ASP A 72 7.20 -17.08 -1.21
CA ASP A 72 8.09 -16.71 -0.11
C ASP A 72 7.65 -17.38 1.20
N LEU A 73 8.53 -18.19 1.78
CA LEU A 73 8.26 -18.80 3.09
C LEU A 73 8.12 -17.76 4.19
N SER A 74 8.84 -16.63 4.10
CA SER A 74 8.79 -15.54 5.09
C SER A 74 7.42 -14.88 5.10
N SER A 75 6.95 -14.44 3.93
CA SER A 75 5.66 -13.78 3.73
C SER A 75 4.50 -14.71 4.08
N MET A 76 4.59 -16.00 3.76
CA MET A 76 3.58 -16.99 4.17
C MET A 76 3.47 -17.11 5.69
N ILE A 77 4.60 -17.16 6.41
CA ILE A 77 4.60 -17.26 7.88
C ILE A 77 4.06 -15.98 8.52
N LEU A 78 4.53 -14.81 8.06
CA LEU A 78 4.14 -13.50 8.59
C LEU A 78 2.64 -13.24 8.40
N ASN A 79 2.06 -13.68 7.29
CA ASN A 79 0.62 -13.61 7.06
C ASN A 79 -0.17 -14.69 7.81
N GLY A 80 0.40 -15.90 7.93
CA GLY A 80 -0.24 -17.07 8.50
C GLY A 80 -0.34 -17.12 10.02
N ILE A 81 0.61 -16.51 10.72
CA ILE A 81 0.74 -16.59 12.18
C ILE A 81 -0.48 -16.05 12.93
N LYS A 82 -1.12 -15.00 12.41
CA LYS A 82 -2.34 -14.42 12.98
C LYS A 82 -3.49 -15.44 13.04
N TYR A 83 -3.62 -16.31 12.04
CA TYR A 83 -4.61 -17.36 12.04
C TYR A 83 -4.28 -18.43 13.08
N THR A 84 -3.02 -18.82 13.24
CA THR A 84 -2.63 -19.81 14.27
C THR A 84 -2.89 -19.28 15.69
N VAL A 85 -2.51 -18.02 15.96
CA VAL A 85 -2.58 -17.44 17.31
C VAL A 85 -3.99 -16.94 17.66
N PHE A 86 -4.63 -16.12 16.81
CA PHE A 86 -5.93 -15.55 17.16
C PHE A 86 -7.05 -16.59 17.15
N ILE A 87 -7.02 -17.57 16.25
CA ILE A 87 -8.02 -18.65 16.24
C ILE A 87 -7.86 -19.55 17.46
N SER A 88 -6.62 -19.89 17.85
CA SER A 88 -6.40 -20.69 19.07
C SER A 88 -6.86 -19.97 20.33
N ILE A 89 -6.67 -18.65 20.41
CA ILE A 89 -7.22 -17.80 21.47
C ILE A 89 -8.76 -17.78 21.42
N ALA A 90 -9.37 -17.56 20.25
CA ALA A 90 -10.82 -17.50 20.10
C ALA A 90 -11.50 -18.81 20.51
N VAL A 91 -11.00 -19.95 20.01
CA VAL A 91 -11.47 -21.28 20.41
C VAL A 91 -11.34 -21.47 21.91
N THR A 92 -10.19 -21.10 22.46
CA THR A 92 -9.93 -21.25 23.90
C THR A 92 -10.85 -20.38 24.74
N LEU A 93 -11.13 -19.15 24.32
CA LEU A 93 -12.02 -18.23 25.02
C LEU A 93 -13.44 -18.79 25.11
N ILE A 94 -13.99 -19.28 23.99
CA ILE A 94 -15.34 -19.87 23.96
C ILE A 94 -15.42 -21.12 24.84
N LYS A 95 -14.54 -22.10 24.64
CA LYS A 95 -14.59 -23.37 25.40
C LYS A 95 -14.30 -23.15 26.89
N MET A 96 -13.39 -22.24 27.24
CA MET A 96 -13.07 -21.92 28.64
C MET A 96 -14.22 -21.19 29.31
N PHE A 97 -14.89 -20.26 28.64
CA PHE A 97 -16.04 -19.56 29.21
C PHE A 97 -17.17 -20.53 29.55
N ILE A 98 -17.61 -21.32 28.57
CA ILE A 98 -18.72 -22.28 28.74
C ILE A 98 -18.32 -23.39 29.72
N GLY A 99 -17.15 -23.99 29.51
CA GLY A 99 -16.65 -25.10 30.32
C GLY A 99 -16.40 -24.72 31.77
N THR A 100 -15.90 -23.50 32.03
CA THR A 100 -15.68 -23.01 33.40
C THR A 100 -17.00 -22.78 34.10
N VAL A 101 -17.96 -22.11 33.46
CA VAL A 101 -19.28 -21.86 34.07
C VAL A 101 -19.95 -23.19 34.41
N ALA A 102 -20.04 -24.12 33.45
CA ALA A 102 -20.64 -25.43 33.69
C ALA A 102 -19.90 -26.23 34.78
N GLY A 103 -18.56 -26.30 34.69
CA GLY A 103 -17.72 -27.02 35.66
C GLY A 103 -17.84 -26.49 37.10
N LEU A 104 -17.92 -25.17 37.28
CA LEU A 104 -18.11 -24.55 38.58
C LEU A 104 -19.43 -24.97 39.23
N TYR A 105 -20.54 -24.93 38.48
CA TYR A 105 -21.85 -25.31 39.02
C TYR A 105 -21.92 -26.81 39.34
N ILE A 106 -21.48 -27.65 38.40
CA ILE A 106 -21.51 -29.10 38.57
C ILE A 106 -20.59 -29.54 39.72
N GLY A 107 -19.46 -28.85 39.93
CA GLY A 107 -18.55 -29.13 41.04
C GLY A 107 -19.16 -28.90 42.43
N THR A 108 -20.23 -28.11 42.54
CA THR A 108 -20.95 -27.90 43.82
C THR A 108 -22.02 -28.96 44.11
N TRP A 109 -22.26 -29.88 43.17
CA TRP A 109 -23.24 -30.95 43.37
C TRP A 109 -22.72 -31.99 44.36
N LYS A 110 -23.61 -32.52 45.20
CA LYS A 110 -23.25 -33.58 46.18
C LYS A 110 -22.65 -34.81 45.49
N ARG A 111 -23.16 -35.14 44.30
CA ARG A 111 -22.66 -36.21 43.44
C ARG A 111 -22.91 -35.83 41.99
N ALA A 112 -21.88 -35.90 41.16
CA ALA A 112 -22.02 -35.78 39.72
C ALA A 112 -22.79 -37.01 39.16
N PRO A 113 -23.70 -36.83 38.19
CA PRO A 113 -24.40 -37.96 37.57
C PRO A 113 -23.41 -38.97 36.99
N GLY A 114 -23.62 -40.27 37.24
CA GLY A 114 -22.70 -41.32 36.81
C GLY A 114 -22.51 -41.39 35.30
N TRP A 115 -23.58 -41.16 34.52
CA TRP A 115 -23.53 -41.10 33.06
C TRP A 115 -22.63 -39.98 32.54
N MET A 116 -22.61 -38.83 33.22
CA MET A 116 -21.81 -37.68 32.82
C MET A 116 -20.33 -37.95 33.09
N VAL A 117 -20.00 -38.55 34.24
CA VAL A 117 -18.62 -38.99 34.54
C VAL A 117 -18.16 -40.08 33.56
N ALA A 118 -19.04 -41.02 33.21
CA ALA A 118 -18.74 -42.04 32.21
C ALA A 118 -18.48 -41.42 30.82
N PHE A 119 -19.30 -40.44 30.42
CA PHE A 119 -19.12 -39.70 29.17
C PHE A 119 -17.81 -38.89 29.16
N GLU A 120 -17.53 -38.10 30.22
CA GLU A 120 -16.28 -37.34 30.35
C GLU A 120 -15.05 -38.24 30.25
N ASN A 121 -15.07 -39.39 30.94
CA ASN A 121 -13.99 -40.36 30.87
C ASN A 121 -13.84 -40.95 29.47
N ALA A 122 -14.94 -41.38 28.84
CA ALA A 122 -14.93 -41.88 27.46
C ALA A 122 -14.36 -40.84 26.48
N TRP A 123 -14.80 -39.58 26.62
CA TRP A 123 -14.36 -38.47 25.79
C TRP A 123 -12.86 -38.18 25.92
N SER A 124 -12.29 -38.37 27.11
CA SER A 124 -10.85 -38.16 27.36
C SER A 124 -9.94 -39.19 26.67
N TYR A 125 -10.46 -40.35 26.27
CA TYR A 125 -9.70 -41.37 25.54
C TYR A 125 -9.71 -41.15 24.02
N VAL A 126 -10.67 -40.40 23.50
CA VAL A 126 -10.78 -40.13 22.06
C VAL A 126 -9.85 -38.98 21.68
N PRO A 127 -8.93 -39.14 20.71
CA PRO A 127 -8.16 -38.02 20.20
C PRO A 127 -9.08 -36.97 19.59
N LEU A 128 -9.16 -35.78 20.21
CA LEU A 128 -10.13 -34.74 19.84
C LEU A 128 -10.00 -34.30 18.38
N PHE A 129 -8.78 -34.30 17.82
CA PHE A 129 -8.55 -33.95 16.42
C PHE A 129 -9.28 -34.89 15.45
N LEU A 130 -9.50 -36.17 15.79
CA LEU A 130 -10.25 -37.11 14.93
C LEU A 130 -11.72 -36.72 14.86
N VAL A 131 -12.31 -36.31 15.99
CA VAL A 131 -13.70 -35.83 16.01
C VAL A 131 -13.81 -34.58 15.16
N VAL A 132 -12.92 -33.61 15.36
CA VAL A 132 -12.89 -32.36 14.56
C VAL A 132 -12.69 -32.68 13.06
N TYR A 133 -11.81 -33.63 12.71
CA TYR A 133 -11.59 -34.08 11.35
C TYR A 133 -12.89 -34.55 10.66
N PHE A 134 -13.67 -35.43 11.31
CA PHE A 134 -14.91 -35.94 10.71
C PHE A 134 -15.96 -34.85 10.49
N PHE A 135 -15.99 -33.82 11.34
CA PHE A 135 -16.89 -32.68 11.16
C PHE A 135 -16.43 -31.72 10.07
N LEU A 136 -15.12 -31.51 9.90
CA LEU A 136 -14.60 -30.54 8.91
C LEU A 136 -14.39 -31.13 7.52
N SER A 137 -14.04 -32.41 7.41
CA SER A 137 -13.68 -33.08 6.16
C SER A 137 -14.69 -32.88 5.01
N PRO A 138 -16.03 -32.89 5.22
CA PRO A 138 -17.00 -32.76 4.12
C PRO A 138 -16.96 -31.43 3.37
N PHE A 139 -16.44 -30.36 3.98
CA PHE A 139 -16.45 -29.00 3.42
C PHE A 139 -15.10 -28.28 3.53
N ASN A 140 -14.02 -28.99 3.87
CA ASN A 140 -12.70 -28.36 3.98
C ASN A 140 -12.00 -28.20 2.64
N VAL A 141 -12.23 -29.12 1.70
CA VAL A 141 -11.50 -29.22 0.44
C VAL A 141 -12.35 -28.68 -0.72
N ASN A 142 -11.79 -27.78 -1.53
CA ASN A 142 -12.45 -27.15 -2.68
C ASN A 142 -13.88 -26.66 -2.38
N SER A 143 -14.05 -26.07 -1.20
CA SER A 143 -15.36 -25.59 -0.75
C SER A 143 -15.76 -24.31 -1.49
N PRO A 144 -17.03 -24.17 -1.92
CA PRO A 144 -17.55 -22.94 -2.50
C PRO A 144 -17.74 -21.83 -1.46
N LEU A 145 -17.61 -22.14 -0.17
CA LEU A 145 -17.75 -21.17 0.91
C LEU A 145 -16.51 -20.27 1.03
N PRO A 146 -16.68 -18.97 1.33
CA PRO A 146 -15.57 -18.06 1.60
C PRO A 146 -14.69 -18.55 2.77
N THR A 147 -13.39 -18.29 2.70
CA THR A 147 -12.39 -18.64 3.72
C THR A 147 -12.80 -18.21 5.13
N GLY A 148 -13.37 -17.01 5.29
CA GLY A 148 -13.82 -16.51 6.59
C GLY A 148 -14.93 -17.34 7.22
N THR A 149 -15.84 -17.90 6.41
CA THR A 149 -16.91 -18.78 6.89
C THR A 149 -16.36 -20.12 7.39
N LEU A 150 -15.38 -20.68 6.67
CA LEU A 150 -14.70 -21.92 7.07
C LEU A 150 -13.92 -21.75 8.38
N VAL A 151 -13.25 -20.61 8.56
CA VAL A 151 -12.60 -20.24 9.83
C VAL A 151 -13.62 -20.21 10.98
N ASN A 152 -14.80 -19.62 10.77
CA ASN A 152 -15.85 -19.58 11.78
C ASN A 152 -16.37 -20.98 12.15
N TYR A 153 -16.56 -21.85 11.16
CA TYR A 153 -16.93 -23.26 11.41
C TYR A 153 -15.86 -23.98 12.22
N PHE A 154 -14.58 -23.82 11.87
CA PHE A 154 -13.48 -24.37 12.65
C PHE A 154 -13.53 -23.90 14.12
N ILE A 155 -13.73 -22.60 14.35
CA ILE A 155 -13.81 -22.01 15.70
C ILE A 155 -14.94 -22.65 16.50
N ILE A 156 -16.15 -22.71 15.93
CA ILE A 156 -17.35 -23.20 16.62
C ILE A 156 -17.22 -24.69 16.91
N ILE A 157 -16.90 -25.51 15.90
CA ILE A 157 -16.81 -26.96 16.00
C ILE A 157 -15.75 -27.38 17.02
N THR A 158 -14.54 -26.82 16.90
CA THR A 158 -13.42 -27.15 17.81
C THR A 158 -13.72 -26.71 19.24
N SER A 159 -14.38 -25.55 19.41
CA SER A 159 -14.80 -25.08 20.74
C SER A 159 -15.78 -26.04 21.38
N VAL A 160 -16.87 -26.39 20.68
CA VAL A 160 -17.94 -27.26 21.19
C VAL A 160 -17.41 -28.64 21.57
N ILE A 161 -16.62 -29.26 20.69
CA ILE A 161 -16.01 -30.58 20.90
C ILE A 161 -15.08 -30.60 22.12
N SER A 162 -14.44 -29.47 22.45
CA SER A 162 -13.47 -29.38 23.54
C SER A 162 -14.08 -29.07 24.92
N ILE A 163 -15.34 -28.60 24.98
CA ILE A 163 -16.00 -28.20 26.25
C ILE A 163 -15.98 -29.30 27.32
N PRO A 164 -16.30 -30.59 27.03
CA PRO A 164 -16.38 -31.62 28.07
C PRO A 164 -15.08 -31.80 28.88
N SER A 165 -13.91 -31.67 28.22
CA SER A 165 -12.61 -31.77 28.89
C SER A 165 -12.39 -30.64 29.91
N ILE A 166 -12.80 -29.42 29.54
CA ILE A 166 -12.73 -28.25 30.43
C ILE A 166 -13.72 -28.39 31.59
N VAL A 167 -14.96 -28.82 31.30
CA VAL A 167 -15.97 -29.07 32.33
C VAL A 167 -15.43 -30.06 33.36
N SER A 168 -14.87 -31.19 32.93
CA SER A 168 -14.28 -32.20 33.82
C SER A 168 -13.17 -31.60 34.68
N SER A 169 -12.21 -30.90 34.07
CA SER A 169 -11.06 -30.30 34.76
C SER A 169 -11.48 -29.25 35.80
N VAL A 170 -12.39 -28.34 35.44
CA VAL A 170 -12.90 -27.29 36.33
C VAL A 170 -13.79 -27.90 37.42
N ARG A 171 -14.61 -28.89 37.09
CA ARG A 171 -15.49 -29.60 38.05
C ARG A 171 -14.68 -30.30 39.12
N GLN A 172 -13.62 -31.02 38.76
CA GLN A 172 -12.76 -31.74 39.71
C GLN A 172 -12.14 -30.77 40.73
N LYS A 173 -11.53 -29.68 40.27
CA LYS A 173 -10.99 -28.62 41.15
C LYS A 173 -12.07 -27.92 41.98
N SER A 174 -13.23 -27.62 41.37
CA SER A 174 -14.34 -26.98 42.07
C SER A 174 -14.88 -27.86 43.19
N ALA A 175 -15.01 -29.17 42.94
CA ALA A 175 -15.45 -30.15 43.93
C ALA A 175 -14.44 -30.33 45.08
N GLU A 176 -13.14 -30.21 44.81
CA GLU A 176 -12.09 -30.19 45.83
C GLU A 176 -12.21 -28.94 46.72
N ILE A 177 -12.32 -27.76 46.10
CA ILE A 177 -12.49 -26.49 46.82
C ILE A 177 -13.79 -26.48 47.63
N TYR A 178 -14.87 -27.03 47.08
CA TYR A 178 -16.19 -27.11 47.72
C TYR A 178 -16.18 -27.89 49.05
N LYS A 179 -15.17 -28.75 49.28
CA LYS A 179 -14.97 -29.49 50.54
C LYS A 179 -14.20 -28.68 51.61
N ALA A 180 -13.71 -27.48 51.30
CA ALA A 180 -12.92 -26.70 52.24
C ALA A 180 -13.76 -26.18 53.44
N LEU A 181 -13.15 -26.15 54.63
CA LEU A 181 -13.79 -25.74 55.90
C LEU A 181 -14.44 -24.35 55.81
N TYR A 182 -13.80 -23.39 55.13
CA TYR A 182 -14.37 -22.04 54.99
C TYR A 182 -15.65 -21.99 54.13
N ILE A 183 -15.81 -22.93 53.19
CA ILE A 183 -17.04 -23.08 52.41
C ILE A 183 -18.12 -23.74 53.26
N GLU A 184 -17.75 -24.71 54.10
CA GLU A 184 -18.66 -25.31 55.06
C GLU A 184 -19.21 -24.29 56.07
N SER A 185 -18.34 -23.46 56.66
CA SER A 185 -18.76 -22.36 57.53
C SER A 185 -19.66 -21.35 56.79
N SER A 186 -19.34 -21.00 55.54
CA SER A 186 -20.16 -20.10 54.72
C SER A 186 -21.57 -20.67 54.45
N ARG A 187 -21.68 -21.98 54.20
CA ARG A 187 -22.98 -22.68 54.06
C ARG A 187 -23.78 -22.68 55.36
N ALA A 188 -23.13 -22.93 56.50
CA ALA A 188 -23.77 -22.89 57.82
C ALA A 188 -24.34 -21.49 58.14
N LEU A 189 -23.71 -20.43 57.63
CA LEU A 189 -24.19 -19.04 57.70
C LEU A 189 -25.25 -18.69 56.63
N GLY A 190 -25.77 -19.67 55.88
CA GLY A 190 -26.85 -19.48 54.92
C GLY A 190 -26.43 -19.02 53.51
N ALA A 191 -25.15 -19.16 53.12
CA ALA A 191 -24.73 -18.82 51.77
C ALA A 191 -25.32 -19.78 50.72
N GLY A 192 -26.09 -19.24 49.77
CA GLY A 192 -26.61 -19.99 48.62
C GLY A 192 -25.54 -20.38 47.58
N ARG A 193 -25.85 -21.36 46.71
CA ARG A 193 -24.90 -21.92 45.73
C ARG A 193 -24.25 -20.89 44.81
N HIS A 194 -25.02 -19.96 44.27
CA HIS A 194 -24.51 -18.91 43.38
C HIS A 194 -23.48 -18.01 44.11
N ARG A 195 -23.76 -17.66 45.37
CA ARG A 195 -22.84 -16.89 46.20
C ARG A 195 -21.54 -17.67 46.43
N ILE A 196 -21.62 -18.98 46.66
CA ILE A 196 -20.45 -19.83 46.83
C ILE A 196 -19.61 -19.89 45.55
N VAL A 197 -20.23 -20.11 44.40
CA VAL A 197 -19.54 -20.18 43.11
C VAL A 197 -18.78 -18.89 42.82
N TRP A 198 -19.46 -17.73 42.83
CA TRP A 198 -18.87 -16.47 42.36
C TRP A 198 -18.03 -15.74 43.41
N LYS A 199 -18.34 -15.88 44.71
CA LYS A 199 -17.56 -15.20 45.78
C LYS A 199 -16.50 -16.07 46.45
N HIS A 200 -16.59 -17.40 46.37
CA HIS A 200 -15.65 -18.30 47.05
C HIS A 200 -14.85 -19.17 46.09
N ILE A 201 -15.49 -19.89 45.16
CA ILE A 201 -14.80 -20.86 44.30
C ILE A 201 -14.06 -20.17 43.15
N LEU A 202 -14.76 -19.40 42.32
CA LEU A 202 -14.16 -18.75 41.14
C LEU A 202 -12.96 -17.84 41.50
N PRO A 203 -13.03 -16.97 42.53
CA PRO A 203 -11.90 -16.13 42.92
C PRO A 203 -10.67 -16.94 43.35
N GLN A 204 -10.88 -18.12 43.94
CA GLN A 204 -9.81 -19.04 44.33
C GLN A 204 -9.19 -19.75 43.11
N MET A 205 -9.98 -20.00 42.08
CA MET A 205 -9.53 -20.70 40.87
C MET A 205 -8.89 -19.80 39.81
N LYS A 206 -9.07 -18.47 39.89
CA LYS A 206 -8.63 -17.50 38.86
C LYS A 206 -7.20 -17.72 38.33
N GLU A 207 -6.27 -18.05 39.23
CA GLU A 207 -4.85 -18.27 38.89
C GLU A 207 -4.69 -19.57 38.10
N SER A 208 -5.38 -20.62 38.54
CA SER A 208 -5.38 -21.91 37.87
C SER A 208 -6.14 -21.89 36.53
N LEU A 209 -7.18 -21.07 36.42
CA LEU A 209 -7.93 -20.85 35.18
C LEU A 209 -7.11 -20.06 34.16
N LEU A 210 -6.31 -19.08 34.60
CA LEU A 210 -5.41 -18.35 33.70
C LEU A 210 -4.30 -19.26 33.15
N VAL A 211 -3.68 -20.09 34.00
CA VAL A 211 -2.68 -21.07 33.55
C VAL A 211 -3.33 -22.10 32.60
N MET A 212 -4.52 -22.59 32.93
CA MET A 212 -5.28 -23.51 32.08
C MET A 212 -5.60 -22.87 30.73
N PHE A 213 -6.06 -21.62 30.69
CA PHE A 213 -6.33 -20.88 29.46
C PHE A 213 -5.12 -20.88 28.52
N ILE A 214 -3.92 -20.61 29.03
CA ILE A 214 -2.71 -20.56 28.18
C ILE A 214 -2.30 -21.96 27.71
N LEU A 215 -2.42 -22.99 28.55
CA LEU A 215 -2.18 -24.37 28.14
C LEU A 215 -3.18 -24.85 27.08
N GLU A 216 -4.43 -24.41 27.17
CA GLU A 216 -5.46 -24.74 26.19
C GLU A 216 -5.21 -24.09 24.82
N ILE A 217 -4.56 -22.92 24.76
CA ILE A 217 -4.07 -22.33 23.50
C ILE A 217 -3.07 -23.29 22.85
N VAL A 218 -2.08 -23.77 23.62
CA VAL A 218 -1.08 -24.74 23.11
C VAL A 218 -1.75 -26.02 22.62
N HIS A 219 -2.76 -26.51 23.35
CA HIS A 219 -3.53 -27.68 22.94
C HIS A 219 -4.27 -27.47 21.62
N VAL A 220 -4.91 -26.30 21.42
CA VAL A 220 -5.59 -25.99 20.15
C VAL A 220 -4.60 -25.89 18.99
N ILE A 221 -3.43 -25.27 19.18
CA ILE A 221 -2.37 -25.23 18.15
C ILE A 221 -1.90 -26.65 17.81
N THR A 222 -1.81 -27.53 18.80
CA THR A 222 -1.45 -28.95 18.59
C THR A 222 -2.50 -29.67 17.75
N ILE A 223 -3.80 -29.46 18.03
CA ILE A 223 -4.90 -29.99 17.22
C ILE A 223 -4.82 -29.48 15.78
N MET A 224 -4.53 -28.19 15.57
CA MET A 224 -4.33 -27.63 14.22
C MET A 224 -3.20 -28.36 13.48
N GLY A 225 -2.08 -28.63 14.14
CA GLY A 225 -0.97 -29.40 13.57
C GLY A 225 -1.38 -30.83 13.20
N GLN A 226 -2.11 -31.52 14.06
CA GLN A 226 -2.61 -32.87 13.81
C GLN A 226 -3.60 -32.92 12.63
N LEU A 227 -4.48 -31.93 12.52
CA LEU A 227 -5.42 -31.79 11.40
C LEU A 227 -4.71 -31.49 10.08
N ALA A 228 -3.69 -30.62 10.11
CA ALA A 228 -2.92 -30.28 8.92
C ALA A 228 -2.17 -31.50 8.34
N LEU A 229 -1.72 -32.43 9.19
CA LEU A 229 -1.15 -33.71 8.75
C LEU A 229 -2.17 -34.59 8.00
N MET A 230 -3.47 -34.40 8.28
CA MET A 230 -4.59 -35.07 7.62
C MET A 230 -5.20 -34.24 6.48
N ASN A 231 -4.47 -33.22 5.98
CA ASN A 231 -4.93 -32.29 4.92
C ASN A 231 -6.19 -31.49 5.29
N ILE A 232 -6.45 -31.26 6.58
CA ILE A 232 -7.52 -30.37 7.04
C ILE A 232 -6.91 -29.07 7.54
N PHE A 233 -7.34 -27.96 6.95
CA PHE A 233 -6.80 -26.62 7.18
C PHE A 233 -7.88 -25.68 7.71
N ILE A 234 -7.51 -24.64 8.44
CA ILE A 234 -8.49 -23.84 9.18
C ILE A 234 -9.42 -23.04 8.25
N GLY A 235 -8.88 -22.46 7.18
CA GLY A 235 -9.63 -21.72 6.14
C GLY A 235 -9.99 -22.54 4.90
N GLY A 236 -9.85 -23.86 4.97
CA GLY A 236 -10.01 -24.76 3.84
C GLY A 236 -8.76 -24.91 2.97
N ALA A 237 -8.85 -25.86 2.05
CA ALA A 237 -7.79 -26.24 1.14
C ALA A 237 -8.23 -26.10 -0.33
N THR A 238 -7.35 -25.55 -1.15
CA THR A 238 -7.45 -25.65 -2.61
C THR A 238 -6.60 -26.84 -3.07
N VAL A 239 -7.16 -27.68 -3.96
CA VAL A 239 -6.48 -28.88 -4.45
C VAL A 239 -6.24 -28.81 -5.96
N THR A 240 -4.99 -29.04 -6.36
CA THR A 240 -4.66 -29.38 -7.75
C THR A 240 -4.85 -30.87 -7.94
N PHE A 241 -5.47 -31.32 -9.03
CA PHE A 241 -5.83 -32.73 -9.19
C PHE A 241 -4.75 -33.59 -9.86
N ASP A 242 -3.70 -32.98 -10.41
CA ASP A 242 -2.62 -33.70 -11.10
C ASP A 242 -1.26 -33.02 -10.85
N PRO A 243 -0.50 -33.42 -9.80
CA PRO A 243 -0.84 -34.38 -8.73
C PRO A 243 -1.73 -33.77 -7.61
N PRO A 244 -2.40 -34.60 -6.77
CA PRO A 244 -3.19 -34.15 -5.63
C PRO A 244 -2.33 -33.44 -4.57
N ILE A 245 -2.33 -32.10 -4.61
CA ILE A 245 -1.60 -31.26 -3.66
C ILE A 245 -2.61 -30.34 -2.96
N PHE A 246 -2.49 -30.23 -1.64
CA PHE A 246 -3.38 -29.43 -0.82
C PHE A 246 -2.68 -28.15 -0.38
N PHE A 247 -3.25 -27.01 -0.78
CA PHE A 247 -2.77 -25.69 -0.37
C PHE A 247 -3.69 -25.11 0.69
N SER A 248 -3.14 -24.73 1.85
CA SER A 248 -3.93 -23.96 2.82
C SER A 248 -4.29 -22.60 2.23
N ASN A 249 -5.55 -22.20 2.35
CA ASN A 249 -6.02 -20.86 1.95
C ASN A 249 -5.60 -19.79 2.97
N THR A 250 -5.55 -20.13 4.27
CA THR A 250 -5.18 -19.21 5.35
C THR A 250 -3.67 -19.11 5.58
N LYS A 251 -2.88 -20.03 5.01
CA LYS A 251 -1.43 -20.12 5.23
C LYS A 251 -1.06 -20.22 6.72
N GLU A 252 -1.97 -20.69 7.58
CA GLU A 252 -1.68 -20.85 9.00
C GLU A 252 -0.45 -21.74 9.20
N ILE A 253 0.37 -21.45 10.20
CA ILE A 253 1.69 -22.10 10.34
C ILE A 253 1.55 -23.62 10.40
N ALA A 254 0.56 -24.14 11.14
CA ALA A 254 0.26 -25.56 11.18
C ALA A 254 -0.05 -26.15 9.79
N GLY A 255 -0.78 -25.40 8.96
CA GLY A 255 -1.08 -25.73 7.58
C GLY A 255 0.17 -25.72 6.69
N LEU A 256 1.05 -24.74 6.86
CA LEU A 256 2.35 -24.69 6.16
C LEU A 256 3.23 -25.90 6.47
N VAL A 257 3.23 -26.36 7.72
CA VAL A 257 3.90 -27.60 8.12
C VAL A 257 3.23 -28.82 7.47
N GLY A 258 1.89 -28.88 7.51
CA GLY A 258 1.13 -29.99 6.92
C GLY A 258 1.32 -30.14 5.41
N GLN A 259 1.34 -29.04 4.66
CA GLN A 259 1.57 -29.03 3.20
C GLN A 259 3.02 -29.41 2.85
N ALA A 260 4.00 -28.97 3.66
CA ALA A 260 5.42 -29.21 3.39
C ALA A 260 5.92 -30.58 3.85
N ARG A 261 5.07 -31.43 4.47
CA ARG A 261 5.49 -32.72 5.04
C ARG A 261 6.19 -33.66 4.05
N VAL A 262 5.83 -33.59 2.76
CA VAL A 262 6.45 -34.44 1.72
C VAL A 262 7.87 -33.98 1.40
N SER A 263 8.19 -32.71 1.66
CA SER A 263 9.52 -32.13 1.43
C SER A 263 10.61 -32.68 2.38
N VAL A 264 10.26 -33.54 3.34
CA VAL A 264 11.25 -34.31 4.15
C VAL A 264 12.22 -35.10 3.27
N TYR A 265 11.74 -35.61 2.13
CA TYR A 265 12.53 -36.42 1.19
C TYR A 265 13.25 -35.58 0.12
N GLY A 266 13.13 -34.25 0.15
CA GLY A 266 13.70 -33.32 -0.81
C GLY A 266 14.25 -32.07 -0.12
N SER A 267 13.81 -30.88 -0.53
CA SER A 267 14.24 -29.62 0.09
C SER A 267 13.63 -29.45 1.48
N GLN A 268 14.36 -29.93 2.49
CA GLN A 268 13.91 -30.04 3.88
C GLN A 268 13.56 -28.70 4.52
N PHE A 269 14.20 -27.61 4.08
CA PHE A 269 13.95 -26.28 4.62
C PHE A 269 12.48 -25.84 4.46
N MET A 270 11.79 -26.26 3.39
CA MET A 270 10.37 -25.99 3.18
C MET A 270 9.51 -26.48 4.35
N LEU A 271 9.91 -27.56 5.03
CA LEU A 271 9.24 -28.05 6.24
C LEU A 271 9.84 -27.43 7.50
N VAL A 272 11.17 -27.36 7.60
CA VAL A 272 11.87 -26.91 8.81
C VAL A 272 11.53 -25.48 9.16
N VAL A 273 11.47 -24.58 8.18
CA VAL A 273 11.20 -23.15 8.38
C VAL A 273 9.83 -22.90 9.05
N PRO A 274 8.69 -23.36 8.48
CA PRO A 274 7.40 -23.22 9.15
C PRO A 274 7.30 -24.06 10.44
N LEU A 275 7.99 -25.19 10.54
CA LEU A 275 8.01 -26.00 11.77
C LEU A 275 8.69 -25.27 12.93
N VAL A 276 9.80 -24.57 12.68
CA VAL A 276 10.47 -23.74 13.67
C VAL A 276 9.56 -22.62 14.14
N ALA A 277 8.81 -21.97 13.24
CA ALA A 277 7.82 -20.96 13.61
C ALA A 277 6.68 -21.53 14.48
N LEU A 278 6.21 -22.74 14.18
CA LEU A 278 5.18 -23.44 14.97
C LEU A 278 5.69 -23.80 16.36
N LEU A 279 6.92 -24.32 16.44
CA LEU A 279 7.60 -24.65 17.69
C LEU A 279 7.85 -23.40 18.53
N PHE A 280 8.33 -22.32 17.93
CA PHE A 280 8.49 -21.04 18.61
C PHE A 280 7.16 -20.54 19.19
N THR A 281 6.08 -20.62 18.42
CA THR A 281 4.74 -20.23 18.87
C THR A 281 4.29 -21.06 20.09
N THR A 282 4.37 -22.39 20.00
CA THR A 282 3.94 -23.30 21.08
C THR A 282 4.81 -23.20 22.33
N VAL A 283 6.14 -23.10 22.18
CA VAL A 283 7.09 -22.92 23.28
C VAL A 283 6.86 -21.59 23.99
N SER A 284 6.56 -20.51 23.26
CA SER A 284 6.30 -19.19 23.86
C SER A 284 5.11 -19.21 24.82
N PHE A 285 3.98 -19.77 24.40
CA PHE A 285 2.81 -19.93 25.28
C PHE A 285 3.07 -20.93 26.42
N SER A 286 3.78 -22.02 26.15
CA SER A 286 4.15 -23.00 27.18
C SER A 286 5.05 -22.40 28.27
N LEU A 287 6.06 -21.60 27.90
CA LEU A 287 6.90 -20.86 28.83
C LEU A 287 6.10 -19.87 29.66
N LEU A 288 5.17 -19.14 29.04
CA LEU A 288 4.28 -18.22 29.75
C LEU A 288 3.39 -18.97 30.77
N ALA A 289 2.79 -20.09 30.37
CA ALA A 289 1.97 -20.92 31.26
C ALA A 289 2.77 -21.46 32.46
N ASN A 290 3.95 -22.02 32.19
CA ASN A 290 4.84 -22.57 33.23
C ASN A 290 5.38 -21.46 34.15
N GLY A 291 5.75 -20.31 33.58
CA GLY A 291 6.16 -19.13 34.33
C GLY A 291 5.06 -18.63 35.27
N LEU A 292 3.82 -18.50 34.78
CA LEU A 292 2.68 -18.12 35.61
C LEU A 292 2.40 -19.16 36.71
N LYS A 293 2.43 -20.45 36.37
CA LYS A 293 2.28 -21.54 37.34
C LYS A 293 3.31 -21.44 38.46
N ASN A 294 4.59 -21.25 38.13
CA ASN A 294 5.67 -21.10 39.10
C ASN A 294 5.49 -19.86 39.99
N ARG A 295 5.07 -18.73 39.39
CA ARG A 295 4.76 -17.50 40.13
C ARG A 295 3.68 -17.76 41.17
N TYR A 296 2.57 -18.35 40.78
CA TYR A 296 1.45 -18.63 41.68
C TYR A 296 1.83 -19.63 42.77
N GLN A 297 2.51 -20.73 42.44
CA GLN A 297 2.97 -21.71 43.43
C GLN A 297 3.91 -21.10 44.48
N SER A 298 4.78 -20.16 44.09
CA SER A 298 5.68 -19.47 45.02
C SER A 298 4.95 -18.62 46.06
N ASN A 299 3.75 -18.11 45.74
CA ASN A 299 2.92 -17.36 46.69
C ASN A 299 2.31 -18.27 47.76
N TYR A 300 1.97 -19.51 47.39
CA TYR A 300 1.41 -20.50 48.33
C TYR A 300 2.48 -21.15 49.22
N GLN A 301 3.71 -21.35 48.72
CA GLN A 301 4.82 -21.87 49.54
C GLN A 301 5.32 -20.89 50.62
N LYS A 302 4.98 -19.60 50.53
CA LYS A 302 5.35 -18.58 51.53
C LYS A 302 4.52 -18.63 52.82
N SER A 303 3.54 -19.51 52.92
CA SER A 303 2.81 -19.79 54.15
C SER A 303 3.06 -21.21 54.66
N PRO A 304 4.17 -21.46 55.37
CA PRO A 304 4.42 -22.72 56.04
C PRO A 304 3.70 -22.70 57.38
N TRP A 305 2.39 -22.93 57.41
CA TRP A 305 1.76 -23.32 58.68
C TRP A 305 2.16 -24.76 58.99
N ILE A 306 3.30 -24.89 59.67
CA ILE A 306 3.52 -25.61 60.93
C ILE A 306 5.04 -25.65 61.17
N LYS A 307 5.52 -24.80 62.08
CA LYS A 307 6.40 -25.14 63.22
C LYS A 307 6.56 -23.93 64.15
N THR A 308 6.13 -24.14 65.40
CA THR A 308 6.52 -23.47 66.66
C THR A 308 6.23 -21.97 66.85
N GLY A 309 5.12 -21.67 67.55
CA GLY A 309 5.14 -20.72 68.67
C GLY A 309 5.25 -19.21 68.41
N GLN A 310 5.05 -18.71 67.19
CA GLN A 310 4.87 -17.27 66.97
C GLN A 310 3.51 -16.99 66.33
N GLU A 311 2.65 -16.27 67.05
CA GLU A 311 1.45 -15.67 66.48
C GLU A 311 1.86 -14.71 65.34
N PRO A 312 1.39 -14.91 64.11
CA PRO A 312 1.59 -13.92 63.08
C PRO A 312 0.76 -12.69 63.47
N LYS A 313 1.42 -11.59 63.83
CA LYS A 313 0.79 -10.26 63.88
C LYS A 313 0.40 -9.84 62.47
N ILE A 314 -0.68 -10.43 61.95
CA ILE A 314 -1.37 -9.90 60.78
C ILE A 314 -2.02 -8.60 61.26
N LYS A 315 -1.34 -7.46 61.08
CA LYS A 315 -1.99 -6.16 61.19
C LYS A 315 -3.04 -6.10 60.06
N PRO A 316 -4.35 -6.04 60.35
CA PRO A 316 -5.33 -5.85 59.31
C PRO A 316 -5.06 -4.49 58.65
N LYS A 317 -4.71 -4.49 57.37
CA LYS A 317 -4.65 -3.26 56.58
C LYS A 317 -6.10 -2.83 56.35
N ARG A 318 -6.63 -1.97 57.23
CA ARG A 318 -7.95 -1.35 57.06
C ARG A 318 -7.98 -0.72 55.66
N LYS A 319 -8.93 -1.12 54.82
CA LYS A 319 -9.21 -0.46 53.55
C LYS A 319 -9.69 0.96 53.90
N ASN A 320 -8.82 1.95 53.80
CA ASN A 320 -9.20 3.35 53.99
C ASN A 320 -10.11 3.75 52.82
N TYR A 321 -11.42 3.77 53.07
CA TYR A 321 -12.36 4.44 52.18
C TYR A 321 -12.11 5.94 52.30
N GLY A 322 -11.70 6.59 51.20
CA GLY A 322 -11.34 8.01 51.15
C GLY A 322 -9.93 8.34 50.65
N SER A 323 -9.13 7.36 50.18
CA SER A 323 -7.85 7.71 49.56
C SER A 323 -8.06 8.34 48.18
N GLN A 324 -7.71 9.62 48.05
CA GLN A 324 -7.47 10.24 46.74
C GLN A 324 -6.52 9.35 45.94
N TRP A 325 -6.82 9.12 44.66
CA TRP A 325 -5.96 8.37 43.74
C TRP A 325 -4.58 9.03 43.69
N LYS A 326 -3.62 8.51 44.46
CA LYS A 326 -2.21 8.87 44.27
C LYS A 326 -1.69 8.07 43.09
N LEU A 327 -1.44 8.74 41.98
CA LEU A 327 -0.60 8.27 40.88
C LEU A 327 0.81 8.02 41.44
N TRP A 328 1.06 6.83 41.97
CA TRP A 328 2.43 6.38 42.18
C TRP A 328 2.99 5.88 40.86
N PRO A 329 4.28 6.20 40.54
CA PRO A 329 4.91 5.59 39.39
C PRO A 329 4.84 4.06 39.57
N PRO A 330 4.51 3.31 38.51
CA PRO A 330 4.51 1.86 38.57
C PRO A 330 5.90 1.39 39.06
N LYS A 331 5.99 0.26 39.76
CA LYS A 331 7.27 -0.29 40.21
C LYS A 331 7.39 -1.75 39.77
N GLY A 332 8.60 -2.19 39.43
CA GLY A 332 8.90 -3.56 39.05
C GLY A 332 8.19 -4.00 37.76
N GLU A 333 7.36 -5.03 37.84
CA GLU A 333 6.72 -5.68 36.69
C GLU A 333 5.75 -4.78 35.93
N ALA A 334 5.07 -3.87 36.62
CA ALA A 334 4.17 -2.91 35.98
C ALA A 334 4.94 -1.92 35.08
N LEU A 335 6.16 -1.50 35.48
CA LEU A 335 7.03 -0.69 34.63
C LEU A 335 7.50 -1.49 33.42
N ALA A 336 7.90 -2.74 33.61
CA ALA A 336 8.34 -3.61 32.51
C ALA A 336 7.22 -3.83 31.49
N ALA A 337 5.98 -4.05 31.95
CA ALA A 337 4.82 -4.18 31.07
C ALA A 337 4.51 -2.88 30.31
N ILE A 338 4.60 -1.72 30.97
CA ILE A 338 4.42 -0.41 30.33
C ILE A 338 5.53 -0.14 29.30
N ALA A 339 6.78 -0.41 29.64
CA ALA A 339 7.91 -0.25 28.72
C ALA A 339 7.76 -1.14 27.49
N LEU A 340 7.33 -2.40 27.67
CA LEU A 340 7.06 -3.32 26.57
C LEU A 340 5.87 -2.86 25.71
N PHE A 341 4.81 -2.32 26.33
CA PHE A 341 3.69 -1.74 25.59
C PHE A 341 4.08 -0.49 24.79
N ILE A 342 4.90 0.39 25.36
CA ILE A 342 5.43 1.56 24.65
C ILE A 342 6.34 1.11 23.50
N ALA A 343 7.23 0.13 23.72
CA ALA A 343 8.06 -0.43 22.65
C ALA A 343 7.22 -1.04 21.52
N PHE A 344 6.15 -1.76 21.86
CA PHE A 344 5.19 -2.30 20.90
C PHE A 344 4.54 -1.18 20.07
N LEU A 345 4.06 -0.11 20.72
CA LEU A 345 3.43 1.01 20.02
C LEU A 345 4.43 1.75 19.12
N MET A 346 5.64 2.03 19.62
CA MET A 346 6.68 2.70 18.83
C MET A 346 7.08 1.86 17.61
N ALA A 347 7.31 0.56 17.78
CA ALA A 347 7.62 -0.34 16.68
C ALA A 347 6.45 -0.44 15.68
N GLY A 348 5.21 -0.51 16.18
CA GLY A 348 4.02 -0.58 15.32
C GLY A 348 3.81 0.71 14.51
N SER A 349 3.98 1.87 15.16
CA SER A 349 3.95 3.17 14.49
C SER A 349 5.06 3.31 13.47
N TYR A 350 6.27 2.82 13.77
CA TYR A 350 7.38 2.80 12.81
C TYR A 350 7.05 1.97 11.57
N VAL A 351 6.61 0.72 11.74
CA VAL A 351 6.22 -0.15 10.62
C VAL A 351 5.09 0.47 9.81
N TYR A 352 4.06 0.99 10.48
CA TYR A 352 2.95 1.64 9.79
C TYR A 352 3.36 2.89 9.02
N ALA A 353 4.30 3.69 9.55
CA ALA A 353 4.78 4.90 8.90
C ALA A 353 5.64 4.59 7.66
N HIS A 354 6.43 3.52 7.68
CA HIS A 354 7.38 3.18 6.61
C HIS A 354 6.84 2.15 5.60
N ARG A 355 5.57 1.72 5.73
CA ARG A 355 4.98 0.68 4.85
C ARG A 355 4.98 1.04 3.35
N ASN A 356 5.04 2.33 3.02
CA ASN A 356 4.94 2.84 1.65
C ASN A 356 6.29 3.42 1.13
N ASP A 357 7.38 3.24 1.87
CA ASP A 357 8.68 3.81 1.50
C ASP A 357 9.29 3.12 0.28
N ASP A 358 8.98 1.84 0.08
CA ASP A 358 9.46 1.03 -1.04
C ASP A 358 8.50 0.98 -2.23
N ILE A 359 7.36 1.68 -2.16
CA ILE A 359 6.42 1.79 -3.30
C ILE A 359 6.89 2.89 -4.26
N GLY A 360 6.93 2.56 -5.54
CA GLY A 360 7.30 3.46 -6.64
C GLY A 360 8.78 3.36 -7.04
N VAL A 361 9.13 3.90 -8.21
CA VAL A 361 10.52 4.03 -8.66
C VAL A 361 11.22 5.05 -7.78
N LYS A 362 12.38 4.70 -7.23
CA LYS A 362 13.14 5.60 -6.35
C LYS A 362 13.87 6.66 -7.18
N ASN A 363 13.50 7.93 -6.97
CA ASN A 363 14.28 9.07 -7.42
C ASN A 363 15.19 9.60 -6.30
N TYR A 364 16.40 10.00 -6.67
CA TYR A 364 17.41 10.48 -5.73
C TYR A 364 17.82 11.94 -5.94
N SER A 365 17.10 12.68 -6.78
CA SER A 365 17.19 14.14 -6.86
C SER A 365 15.93 14.79 -6.32
N ARG A 366 16.05 16.00 -5.77
CA ARG A 366 14.90 16.82 -5.39
C ARG A 366 15.21 18.27 -5.72
N ALA A 367 14.20 18.97 -6.22
CA ALA A 367 14.24 20.39 -6.51
C ALA A 367 13.04 21.10 -5.85
N GLU A 368 13.25 22.33 -5.43
CA GLU A 368 12.20 23.28 -5.05
C GLU A 368 12.45 24.57 -5.84
N TYR A 369 11.39 25.20 -6.36
CA TYR A 369 11.51 26.31 -7.31
C TYR A 369 10.91 27.60 -6.78
N ASP A 370 11.69 28.68 -6.85
CA ASP A 370 11.22 30.07 -6.70
C ASP A 370 11.55 30.82 -8.00
N LEU A 371 10.51 31.17 -8.77
CA LEU A 371 10.62 31.68 -10.13
C LEU A 371 10.06 33.11 -10.21
N ASP A 372 10.86 34.09 -10.63
CA ASP A 372 10.41 35.47 -10.90
C ASP A 372 10.42 35.72 -12.41
N MET A 373 9.23 35.82 -13.02
CA MET A 373 9.04 36.00 -14.46
C MET A 373 8.46 37.37 -14.80
N LYS A 374 9.11 38.08 -15.73
CA LYS A 374 8.62 39.38 -16.22
C LYS A 374 8.52 39.38 -17.74
N MET A 375 7.38 39.81 -18.26
CA MET A 375 7.15 39.96 -19.70
C MET A 375 7.22 41.44 -20.10
N LYS A 376 8.08 41.76 -21.07
CA LYS A 376 8.19 43.09 -21.67
C LYS A 376 7.09 43.31 -22.71
N LYS A 377 6.82 44.58 -23.04
CA LYS A 377 5.81 44.98 -24.05
C LYS A 377 6.10 44.46 -25.47
N ASP A 378 7.35 44.11 -25.76
CA ASP A 378 7.77 43.53 -27.05
C ASP A 378 7.58 42.01 -27.12
N GLY A 379 7.08 41.37 -26.05
CA GLY A 379 6.87 39.92 -25.97
C GLY A 379 8.08 39.14 -25.46
N THR A 380 9.14 39.81 -25.03
CA THR A 380 10.33 39.16 -24.46
C THR A 380 10.14 38.91 -22.96
N PHE A 381 10.49 37.71 -22.50
CA PHE A 381 10.43 37.30 -21.11
C PHE A 381 11.81 37.36 -20.46
N THR A 382 11.91 37.92 -19.27
CA THR A 382 13.10 37.86 -18.41
C THR A 382 12.74 37.10 -17.15
N THR A 383 13.53 36.09 -16.82
CA THR A 383 13.28 35.21 -15.68
C THR A 383 14.52 35.06 -14.83
N ASP A 384 14.32 35.08 -13.52
CA ASP A 384 15.28 34.61 -12.52
C ASP A 384 14.70 33.35 -11.87
N SER A 385 15.38 32.22 -12.02
CA SER A 385 14.98 30.94 -11.42
C SER A 385 15.94 30.58 -10.30
N MET A 386 15.46 30.60 -9.06
CA MET A 386 16.16 30.06 -7.90
C MET A 386 15.67 28.63 -7.67
N ILE A 387 16.60 27.68 -7.60
CA ILE A 387 16.31 26.25 -7.49
C ILE A 387 17.10 25.68 -6.31
N GLU A 388 16.42 25.29 -5.23
CA GLU A 388 17.07 24.52 -4.15
C GLU A 388 17.18 23.06 -4.59
N VAL A 389 18.40 22.57 -4.78
CA VAL A 389 18.65 21.19 -5.21
C VAL A 389 19.21 20.37 -4.04
N LYS A 390 18.70 19.14 -3.87
CA LYS A 390 19.18 18.19 -2.86
C LYS A 390 19.61 16.86 -3.47
N ASN A 391 20.79 16.38 -3.06
CA ASN A 391 21.26 15.03 -3.37
C ASN A 391 20.73 14.03 -2.33
N LEU A 392 19.92 13.06 -2.76
CA LEU A 392 19.45 11.96 -1.91
C LEU A 392 20.15 10.63 -2.22
N SER A 393 20.98 10.61 -3.26
CA SER A 393 21.69 9.43 -3.76
C SER A 393 22.88 9.11 -2.86
N LYS A 394 23.43 7.91 -3.02
CA LYS A 394 24.72 7.56 -2.38
C LYS A 394 25.92 8.06 -3.19
N GLU A 395 25.68 8.49 -4.43
CA GLU A 395 26.72 8.97 -5.34
C GLU A 395 27.00 10.45 -5.05
N THR A 396 28.26 10.83 -5.18
CA THR A 396 28.69 12.23 -5.13
C THR A 396 28.45 12.89 -6.49
N TRP A 397 27.92 14.11 -6.52
CA TRP A 397 27.66 14.86 -7.76
C TRP A 397 28.67 15.99 -7.96
N ASP A 398 29.21 16.09 -9.17
CA ASP A 398 30.09 17.20 -9.60
C ASP A 398 29.38 18.17 -10.54
N ASP A 399 28.19 17.81 -11.02
CA ASP A 399 27.38 18.61 -11.91
C ASP A 399 25.88 18.39 -11.67
N LEU A 400 25.09 19.36 -12.13
CA LEU A 400 23.63 19.30 -12.16
C LEU A 400 23.16 19.36 -13.61
N VAL A 401 22.17 18.53 -13.95
CA VAL A 401 21.62 18.43 -15.30
C VAL A 401 20.16 18.85 -15.31
N PHE A 402 19.86 19.88 -16.09
CA PHE A 402 18.52 20.41 -16.27
C PHE A 402 18.04 20.22 -17.71
N TYR A 403 16.75 19.91 -17.85
CA TYR A 403 16.00 20.18 -19.08
C TYR A 403 15.82 21.69 -19.21
N PHE A 404 16.13 22.25 -20.39
CA PHE A 404 15.91 23.66 -20.71
C PHE A 404 15.36 23.79 -22.13
N ILE A 405 14.07 23.43 -22.24
CA ILE A 405 13.33 23.28 -23.51
C ILE A 405 13.26 24.54 -24.36
N PRO A 406 13.22 25.79 -23.83
CA PRO A 406 13.17 26.99 -24.67
C PRO A 406 14.32 27.06 -25.68
N ASN A 407 15.47 26.44 -25.36
CA ASN A 407 16.64 26.43 -26.23
C ASN A 407 16.52 25.53 -27.47
N SER A 408 15.61 24.56 -27.45
CA SER A 408 15.37 23.63 -28.57
C SER A 408 14.74 24.31 -29.79
N PHE A 409 14.05 25.44 -29.58
CA PHE A 409 13.33 26.16 -30.63
C PHE A 409 14.13 27.31 -31.27
N ARG A 410 15.45 27.38 -31.02
CA ARG A 410 16.31 28.42 -31.61
C ARG A 410 16.36 28.34 -33.13
N GLU A 411 16.76 29.44 -33.76
CA GLU A 411 16.96 29.51 -35.21
C GLU A 411 17.84 28.34 -35.69
N GLY A 412 17.34 27.60 -36.70
CA GLY A 412 17.98 26.38 -37.20
C GLY A 412 17.42 25.06 -36.65
N HIS A 413 16.40 25.07 -35.80
CA HIS A 413 15.70 23.85 -35.38
C HIS A 413 15.07 23.10 -36.58
N ASN A 414 14.84 21.79 -36.43
CA ASN A 414 14.32 20.90 -37.48
C ASN A 414 12.85 20.50 -37.28
N PHE A 415 12.18 21.07 -36.27
CA PHE A 415 10.76 20.83 -35.97
C PHE A 415 9.83 21.37 -37.07
N LYS A 416 9.14 20.46 -37.77
CA LYS A 416 8.32 20.80 -38.95
C LYS A 416 7.05 21.59 -38.61
N ASN A 417 6.53 21.42 -37.39
CA ASN A 417 5.25 21.98 -36.97
C ASN A 417 5.39 23.32 -36.23
N VAL A 418 6.62 23.74 -35.92
CA VAL A 418 6.94 24.99 -35.24
C VAL A 418 7.20 26.07 -36.28
N LYS A 419 6.55 27.24 -36.16
CA LYS A 419 6.88 28.40 -36.98
C LYS A 419 7.70 29.42 -36.19
N GLY A 420 8.55 30.17 -36.89
CA GLY A 420 9.46 31.11 -36.22
C GLY A 420 10.50 30.39 -35.36
N SER A 421 11.09 31.11 -34.41
CA SER A 421 12.10 30.56 -33.51
C SER A 421 12.09 31.29 -32.17
N SER A 422 12.61 30.65 -31.13
CA SER A 422 12.92 31.30 -29.86
C SER A 422 14.28 31.99 -29.93
N MET A 423 14.39 33.12 -29.23
CA MET A 423 15.66 33.64 -28.76
C MET A 423 15.83 33.17 -27.32
N VAL A 424 17.03 32.75 -26.94
CA VAL A 424 17.36 32.42 -25.55
C VAL A 424 18.74 33.00 -25.22
N LYS A 425 18.84 33.68 -24.10
CA LYS A 425 20.10 34.26 -23.60
C LYS A 425 20.21 34.06 -22.09
N ILE A 426 21.12 33.18 -21.67
CA ILE A 426 21.51 33.07 -20.26
C ILE A 426 22.38 34.28 -19.91
N LYS A 427 22.01 34.99 -18.85
CA LYS A 427 22.69 36.18 -18.33
C LYS A 427 23.68 35.82 -17.23
N ALA A 428 23.26 34.99 -16.29
CA ALA A 428 24.05 34.53 -15.16
C ALA A 428 23.63 33.12 -14.73
N VAL A 429 24.58 32.36 -14.21
CA VAL A 429 24.36 31.09 -13.50
C VAL A 429 25.22 31.17 -12.25
N GLU A 430 24.59 30.99 -11.10
CA GLU A 430 25.23 31.09 -9.79
C GLU A 430 24.85 29.88 -8.93
N ILE A 431 25.78 29.42 -8.09
CA ILE A 431 25.57 28.41 -7.06
C ILE A 431 25.92 29.03 -5.73
N ASP A 432 24.98 29.05 -4.81
CA ASP A 432 25.11 29.67 -3.48
C ASP A 432 25.60 31.13 -3.54
N GLY A 433 25.18 31.86 -4.58
CA GLY A 433 25.56 33.26 -4.85
C GLY A 433 26.93 33.46 -5.51
N GLU A 434 27.65 32.38 -5.83
CA GLU A 434 28.91 32.44 -6.57
C GLU A 434 28.72 32.05 -8.04
N LYS A 435 29.39 32.74 -8.96
CA LYS A 435 29.33 32.43 -10.39
C LYS A 435 29.78 31.00 -10.65
N ALA A 436 28.97 30.25 -11.41
CA ALA A 436 29.25 28.87 -11.79
C ALA A 436 29.44 28.72 -13.31
N ASP A 437 30.25 27.75 -13.72
CA ASP A 437 30.42 27.38 -15.12
C ASP A 437 29.23 26.53 -15.59
N TYR A 438 28.80 26.74 -16.84
CA TYR A 438 27.70 25.99 -17.42
C TYR A 438 27.93 25.68 -18.90
N LYS A 439 27.24 24.64 -19.37
CA LYS A 439 27.16 24.27 -20.78
C LYS A 439 25.70 24.09 -21.18
N LEU A 440 25.25 24.91 -22.13
CA LEU A 440 23.94 24.77 -22.75
C LEU A 440 24.10 24.16 -24.15
N SER A 441 23.51 22.99 -24.37
CA SER A 441 23.54 22.28 -25.64
C SER A 441 22.16 21.71 -25.95
N ASN A 442 21.53 22.17 -27.04
CA ASN A 442 20.14 21.87 -27.36
C ASN A 442 19.23 22.08 -26.13
N ASP A 443 18.46 21.09 -25.71
CA ASP A 443 17.56 21.15 -24.56
C ASP A 443 18.23 20.87 -23.20
N THR A 444 19.56 20.71 -23.15
CA THR A 444 20.28 20.29 -21.94
C THR A 444 21.14 21.42 -21.40
N LEU A 445 20.82 21.87 -20.19
CA LEU A 445 21.62 22.82 -19.42
C LEU A 445 22.37 22.08 -18.32
N LYS A 446 23.69 22.00 -18.45
CA LYS A 446 24.59 21.39 -17.47
C LYS A 446 25.28 22.48 -16.66
N VAL A 447 25.14 22.45 -15.35
CA VAL A 447 25.76 23.41 -14.42
C VAL A 447 26.82 22.67 -13.60
N MET A 448 28.05 23.19 -13.59
CA MET A 448 29.16 22.57 -12.87
C MET A 448 29.15 23.04 -11.42
N LEU A 449 29.25 22.11 -10.47
CA LEU A 449 29.25 22.43 -9.05
C LEU A 449 30.61 23.00 -8.62
N ASN A 450 30.60 24.07 -7.82
CA ASN A 450 31.84 24.62 -7.25
C ASN A 450 32.45 23.65 -6.21
N ASN A 451 31.59 22.95 -5.46
CA ASN A 451 31.95 21.88 -4.54
C ASN A 451 31.06 20.67 -4.81
N SER A 452 31.63 19.47 -4.78
CA SER A 452 30.88 18.24 -4.96
C SER A 452 29.78 18.07 -3.89
N MET A 453 28.62 17.53 -4.26
CA MET A 453 27.51 17.28 -3.34
C MET A 453 27.42 15.81 -2.96
N ASP A 454 27.56 15.51 -1.67
CA ASP A 454 27.37 14.17 -1.10
C ASP A 454 25.90 13.92 -0.69
N LYS A 455 25.61 12.69 -0.23
CA LYS A 455 24.28 12.32 0.22
C LYS A 455 23.78 13.23 1.34
N GLY A 456 22.69 13.94 1.06
CA GLY A 456 21.99 14.81 2.01
C GLY A 456 22.33 16.28 1.84
N ASP A 457 23.38 16.61 1.08
CA ASP A 457 23.78 17.98 0.80
C ASP A 457 22.75 18.70 -0.06
N LYS A 458 22.79 20.03 0.04
CA LYS A 458 21.93 20.95 -0.68
C LYS A 458 22.75 22.12 -1.24
N CYS A 459 22.32 22.67 -2.37
CA CYS A 459 22.79 23.95 -2.88
C CYS A 459 21.63 24.74 -3.49
N GLU A 460 21.81 26.05 -3.59
CA GLU A 460 20.91 26.95 -4.30
C GLU A 460 21.50 27.29 -5.67
N VAL A 461 20.77 26.99 -6.75
CA VAL A 461 21.17 27.33 -8.12
C VAL A 461 20.30 28.48 -8.62
N THR A 462 20.91 29.62 -8.93
CA THR A 462 20.21 30.76 -9.52
C THR A 462 20.58 30.89 -11.00
N ILE A 463 19.56 30.90 -11.87
CA ILE A 463 19.72 31.00 -13.32
C ILE A 463 18.91 32.19 -13.82
N SER A 464 19.60 33.22 -14.31
CA SER A 464 19.00 34.41 -14.90
C SER A 464 19.04 34.31 -16.42
N TYR A 465 17.90 34.43 -17.09
CA TYR A 465 17.83 34.26 -18.55
C TYR A 465 16.72 35.10 -19.18
N GLU A 466 16.81 35.25 -20.49
CA GLU A 466 15.85 35.97 -21.30
C GLU A 466 15.47 35.13 -22.51
N PHE A 467 14.19 35.12 -22.87
CA PHE A 467 13.71 34.35 -24.00
C PHE A 467 12.52 34.97 -24.72
N THR A 468 12.32 34.53 -25.98
CA THR A 468 11.08 34.72 -26.73
C THR A 468 10.49 33.37 -27.12
N LEU A 469 9.21 33.35 -27.49
CA LEU A 469 8.53 32.14 -27.93
C LEU A 469 8.46 32.10 -29.46
N PRO A 470 8.55 30.90 -30.08
CA PRO A 470 8.22 30.73 -31.49
C PRO A 470 6.73 31.00 -31.77
N GLU A 471 6.42 31.51 -32.96
CA GLU A 471 5.04 31.74 -33.41
C GLU A 471 4.39 30.41 -33.77
N GLU A 472 3.23 30.06 -33.21
CA GLU A 472 2.61 28.74 -33.40
C GLU A 472 3.59 27.57 -33.13
N GLY A 473 4.41 27.69 -32.07
CA GLY A 473 5.25 26.61 -31.58
C GLY A 473 4.49 25.43 -30.98
N SER A 474 5.25 24.43 -30.53
CA SER A 474 4.75 23.19 -29.92
C SER A 474 4.87 23.30 -28.41
N ARG A 475 3.72 23.40 -27.72
CA ARG A 475 3.56 23.58 -26.26
C ARG A 475 4.10 24.90 -25.71
N PHE A 476 5.36 25.22 -26.01
CA PHE A 476 5.99 26.51 -25.79
C PHE A 476 5.77 27.40 -27.03
N SER A 477 4.73 28.24 -26.98
CA SER A 477 4.14 28.81 -28.19
C SER A 477 3.55 30.21 -27.99
N LYS A 478 3.72 31.08 -28.97
CA LYS A 478 2.98 32.33 -29.10
C LYS A 478 1.90 32.19 -30.17
N VAL A 479 0.65 32.56 -29.84
CA VAL A 479 -0.49 32.51 -30.75
C VAL A 479 -1.15 33.89 -30.80
N LYS A 480 -0.87 34.65 -31.86
CA LYS A 480 -1.28 36.05 -31.99
C LYS A 480 -0.74 36.86 -30.80
N ASP A 481 -1.61 37.32 -29.91
CA ASP A 481 -1.26 38.10 -28.72
C ASP A 481 -1.12 37.23 -27.45
N ASN A 482 -1.43 35.93 -27.50
CA ASN A 482 -1.38 35.01 -26.35
C ASN A 482 -0.06 34.25 -26.30
N TYR A 483 0.41 33.92 -25.10
CA TYR A 483 1.66 33.19 -24.86
C TYR A 483 1.39 31.98 -23.96
N TYR A 484 1.89 30.82 -24.37
CA TYR A 484 1.77 29.53 -23.69
C TYR A 484 3.16 29.02 -23.33
N LEU A 485 3.44 28.97 -22.04
CA LEU A 485 4.76 28.70 -21.49
C LEU A 485 4.74 27.31 -20.85
N ALA A 486 4.90 26.28 -21.68
CA ALA A 486 5.22 24.94 -21.23
C ALA A 486 6.74 24.78 -21.07
N GLN A 487 7.17 24.08 -20.01
CA GLN A 487 8.59 23.77 -19.74
C GLN A 487 9.55 24.98 -19.91
N TRP A 488 9.12 26.17 -19.51
CA TRP A 488 9.78 27.45 -19.78
C TRP A 488 10.98 27.78 -18.88
N TYR A 489 11.24 26.91 -17.89
CA TYR A 489 12.28 27.06 -16.87
C TYR A 489 13.25 25.88 -16.86
N PRO A 490 14.44 26.02 -16.26
CA PRO A 490 15.37 24.91 -16.08
C PRO A 490 14.76 23.87 -15.12
N MET A 491 14.40 22.70 -15.63
CA MET A 491 13.79 21.63 -14.82
C MET A 491 14.85 20.58 -14.48
N LEU A 492 15.08 20.31 -13.20
CA LEU A 492 16.09 19.33 -12.76
C LEU A 492 15.70 17.92 -13.25
N ALA A 493 16.61 17.24 -13.93
CA ALA A 493 16.41 15.86 -14.33
C ALA A 493 16.37 14.92 -13.10
N THR A 494 15.64 13.80 -13.22
CA THR A 494 15.66 12.79 -12.15
C THR A 494 17.02 12.10 -12.07
N PHE A 495 17.46 11.69 -10.87
CA PHE A 495 18.69 10.92 -10.68
C PHE A 495 18.33 9.50 -10.23
N GLN A 496 18.53 8.54 -11.13
CA GLN A 496 18.08 7.15 -10.95
C GLN A 496 19.16 6.19 -11.43
N LYS A 497 19.29 5.03 -10.78
CA LYS A 497 20.27 3.99 -11.14
C LYS A 497 21.72 4.52 -11.27
N GLY A 498 22.10 5.48 -10.41
CA GLY A 498 23.46 6.05 -10.38
C GLY A 498 23.78 7.03 -11.51
N LYS A 499 22.79 7.52 -12.26
CA LYS A 499 22.98 8.50 -13.33
C LYS A 499 21.82 9.50 -13.43
N TRP A 500 22.07 10.64 -14.07
CA TRP A 500 21.02 11.55 -14.52
C TRP A 500 20.16 10.86 -15.58
N ASN A 501 18.85 10.87 -15.40
CA ASN A 501 17.86 10.39 -16.36
C ASN A 501 17.42 11.60 -17.21
N LYS A 502 18.14 11.84 -18.30
CA LYS A 502 17.93 12.96 -19.23
C LYS A 502 17.97 12.45 -20.66
N GLU A 503 16.82 12.49 -21.32
CA GLU A 503 16.63 12.15 -22.73
C GLU A 503 16.38 13.39 -23.60
N ASN A 504 16.59 13.30 -24.90
CA ASN A 504 16.46 14.45 -25.81
C ASN A 504 15.00 14.86 -26.03
N TYR A 505 14.76 16.17 -26.08
CA TYR A 505 13.46 16.73 -26.44
C TYR A 505 13.04 16.38 -27.89
N ILE A 506 11.80 15.90 -28.05
CA ILE A 506 11.16 15.58 -29.34
C ILE A 506 9.83 16.33 -29.46
N ASP A 507 9.61 17.01 -30.59
CA ASP A 507 8.52 17.97 -30.85
C ASP A 507 7.09 17.37 -30.94
N SER A 508 6.94 16.06 -30.82
CA SER A 508 5.65 15.37 -30.98
C SER A 508 5.18 14.62 -29.74
N THR A 509 6.01 14.50 -28.70
CA THR A 509 5.75 13.65 -27.53
C THR A 509 6.35 14.22 -26.27
N GLU A 510 5.87 13.79 -25.12
CA GLU A 510 6.48 14.14 -23.84
C GLU A 510 7.77 13.35 -23.63
N THR A 511 8.90 14.05 -23.46
CA THR A 511 10.25 13.44 -23.43
C THR A 511 11.07 13.92 -22.24
N TYR A 512 10.46 14.70 -21.36
CA TYR A 512 11.06 15.15 -20.12
C TYR A 512 10.56 14.30 -18.97
N HIS A 513 11.38 14.15 -17.95
CA HIS A 513 11.01 13.41 -16.75
C HIS A 513 11.56 14.10 -15.50
N THR A 514 10.65 14.65 -14.72
CA THR A 514 10.89 15.44 -13.51
C THR A 514 10.22 14.80 -12.29
N ASP A 515 10.71 15.11 -11.10
CA ASP A 515 10.09 14.70 -9.85
C ASP A 515 9.05 15.72 -9.38
N PHE A 516 8.20 15.32 -8.44
CA PHE A 516 7.30 16.23 -7.75
C PHE A 516 8.08 17.30 -6.99
N SER A 517 7.76 18.56 -7.26
CA SER A 517 8.41 19.73 -6.68
C SER A 517 7.36 20.74 -6.20
N ASN A 518 7.73 21.64 -5.30
CA ASN A 518 6.92 22.81 -4.97
C ASN A 518 7.42 24.03 -5.74
N TYR A 519 6.50 24.92 -6.06
CA TYR A 519 6.74 26.09 -6.89
C TYR A 519 6.18 27.33 -6.20
N ARG A 520 7.00 28.36 -6.09
CA ARG A 520 6.56 29.75 -5.94
C ARG A 520 6.86 30.47 -7.23
N VAL A 521 5.85 31.13 -7.80
CA VAL A 521 6.01 31.85 -9.06
C VAL A 521 5.52 33.28 -8.91
N SER A 522 6.45 34.22 -8.92
CA SER A 522 6.17 35.65 -9.05
C SER A 522 6.10 36.03 -10.53
N PHE A 523 5.12 36.87 -10.88
CA PHE A 523 4.92 37.29 -12.27
C PHE A 523 4.70 38.80 -12.39
N HIS A 524 5.12 39.35 -13.54
CA HIS A 524 4.79 40.70 -13.98
C HIS A 524 4.54 40.73 -15.50
N LEU A 525 3.30 40.96 -15.89
CA LEU A 525 2.84 41.02 -17.28
C LEU A 525 2.49 42.47 -17.67
N PRO A 526 2.48 42.81 -18.97
CA PRO A 526 1.94 44.08 -19.44
C PRO A 526 0.44 44.22 -19.11
N GLU A 527 -0.04 45.45 -18.97
CA GLU A 527 -1.47 45.72 -18.74
C GLU A 527 -2.36 45.10 -19.82
N GLY A 528 -3.47 44.49 -19.39
CA GLY A 528 -4.46 43.84 -20.26
C GLY A 528 -4.23 42.35 -20.49
N TYR A 529 -3.14 41.78 -19.99
CA TYR A 529 -2.94 40.33 -19.90
C TYR A 529 -3.54 39.77 -18.62
N SER A 530 -4.10 38.57 -18.70
CA SER A 530 -4.43 37.72 -17.55
C SER A 530 -3.37 36.65 -17.40
N PHE A 531 -3.03 36.33 -16.15
CA PHE A 531 -2.17 35.21 -15.78
C PHE A 531 -3.06 34.01 -15.44
N ILE A 532 -2.82 32.88 -16.11
CA ILE A 532 -3.47 31.60 -15.86
C ILE A 532 -2.36 30.58 -15.66
N SER A 533 -2.44 29.74 -14.64
CA SER A 533 -1.35 28.81 -14.34
C SER A 533 -1.80 27.47 -13.77
N SER A 534 -0.82 26.62 -13.50
CA SER A 534 -1.00 25.37 -12.77
C SER A 534 -1.43 25.55 -11.30
N ALA A 535 -1.36 26.76 -10.74
CA ALA A 535 -1.54 26.99 -9.31
C ALA A 535 -2.95 26.68 -8.78
N ASP A 536 -3.04 26.39 -7.47
CA ASP A 536 -4.31 26.10 -6.78
C ASP A 536 -5.27 27.30 -6.79
N GLU A 537 -4.72 28.51 -6.85
CA GLU A 537 -5.45 29.78 -6.82
C GLU A 537 -4.63 30.81 -7.61
N ASP A 538 -5.14 31.17 -8.79
CA ASP A 538 -4.53 32.23 -9.60
C ASP A 538 -4.97 33.62 -9.13
N ALA A 539 -4.20 34.63 -9.55
CA ALA A 539 -4.57 36.03 -9.39
C ALA A 539 -5.88 36.37 -10.11
N GLU A 540 -6.52 37.48 -9.72
CA GLU A 540 -7.74 37.94 -10.39
C GLU A 540 -7.49 38.24 -11.88
N LEU A 541 -8.51 38.04 -12.72
CA LEU A 541 -8.37 38.29 -14.16
C LEU A 541 -7.97 39.74 -14.44
N LYS A 542 -7.00 39.92 -15.36
CA LYS A 542 -6.35 41.21 -15.69
C LYS A 542 -5.44 41.78 -14.60
N GLU A 543 -5.28 41.11 -13.46
CA GLU A 543 -4.20 41.42 -12.54
C GLU A 543 -2.88 41.00 -13.19
N ASN A 544 -2.02 41.99 -13.43
CA ASN A 544 -0.84 41.83 -14.25
C ASN A 544 0.44 41.70 -13.42
N LYS A 545 0.33 41.56 -12.10
CA LYS A 545 1.46 41.27 -11.22
C LYS A 545 0.98 40.53 -9.99
N GLY A 546 1.77 39.58 -9.50
CA GLY A 546 1.38 38.78 -8.34
C GLY A 546 2.38 37.69 -8.04
N SER A 547 2.02 36.81 -7.11
CA SER A 547 2.75 35.57 -6.82
C SER A 547 1.73 34.47 -6.57
N VAL A 548 2.02 33.27 -7.07
CA VAL A 548 1.23 32.05 -6.85
C VAL A 548 2.11 30.95 -6.30
N GLU A 549 1.51 29.98 -5.63
CA GLU A 549 2.21 28.82 -5.06
C GLU A 549 1.44 27.53 -5.39
N ILE A 550 2.18 26.45 -5.58
CA ILE A 550 1.63 25.09 -5.69
C ILE A 550 2.63 24.08 -5.16
N GLU A 551 2.12 23.02 -4.54
CA GLU A 551 2.94 21.96 -3.95
C GLU A 551 2.75 20.63 -4.69
N ARG A 552 3.83 19.85 -4.72
CA ARG A 552 3.86 18.45 -5.19
C ARG A 552 3.33 18.25 -6.62
N VAL A 553 3.80 19.05 -7.56
CA VAL A 553 3.48 18.90 -9.00
C VAL A 553 4.73 18.61 -9.83
N LYS A 554 4.56 17.97 -10.99
CA LYS A 554 5.67 17.56 -11.86
C LYS A 554 6.28 18.70 -12.65
N ASP A 555 5.45 19.59 -13.15
CA ASP A 555 5.83 20.78 -13.90
C ASP A 555 4.88 21.94 -13.61
N PHE A 556 5.17 23.11 -14.19
CA PHE A 556 4.42 24.34 -13.96
C PHE A 556 4.19 25.06 -15.27
N PHE A 557 2.92 25.19 -15.66
CA PHE A 557 2.50 25.82 -16.91
C PHE A 557 1.97 27.23 -16.65
N ILE A 558 2.19 28.12 -17.62
CA ILE A 558 1.63 29.48 -17.61
C ILE A 558 1.01 29.79 -18.97
N ALA A 559 -0.18 30.37 -18.96
CA ALA A 559 -0.75 31.06 -20.10
C ALA A 559 -0.92 32.55 -19.77
N ALA A 560 -0.23 33.40 -20.53
CA ALA A 560 -0.43 34.85 -20.52
C ALA A 560 -1.34 35.22 -21.69
N VAL A 561 -2.62 35.48 -21.38
CA VAL A 561 -3.66 35.61 -22.41
C VAL A 561 -4.34 36.97 -22.42
N LYS A 562 -4.87 37.36 -23.57
CA LYS A 562 -5.62 38.59 -23.78
C LYS A 562 -6.89 38.33 -24.58
N GLY A 563 -8.00 38.91 -24.13
CA GLY A 563 -9.26 38.90 -24.88
C GLY A 563 -9.95 37.54 -24.97
N MET A 564 -9.71 36.64 -24.01
CA MET A 564 -10.46 35.38 -23.86
C MET A 564 -11.67 35.59 -22.96
N GLU A 565 -12.75 34.89 -23.26
CA GLU A 565 -13.93 34.80 -22.39
C GLU A 565 -13.73 33.68 -21.37
N VAL A 566 -14.30 33.87 -20.18
CA VAL A 566 -14.16 32.95 -19.05
C VAL A 566 -15.51 32.43 -18.65
N TYR A 567 -15.60 31.11 -18.49
CA TYR A 567 -16.79 30.40 -18.05
C TYR A 567 -16.43 29.60 -16.81
N GLU A 568 -17.25 29.63 -15.78
CA GLU A 568 -16.91 29.05 -14.48
C GLU A 568 -17.98 28.07 -13.99
N THR A 569 -17.53 27.00 -13.35
CA THR A 569 -18.39 26.10 -12.59
C THR A 569 -17.62 25.46 -11.44
N GLU A 570 -18.30 24.64 -10.65
CA GLU A 570 -17.69 23.92 -9.53
C GLU A 570 -18.07 22.44 -9.60
N SER A 571 -17.15 21.55 -9.26
CA SER A 571 -17.37 20.11 -9.11
C SER A 571 -16.77 19.60 -7.79
N ASN A 572 -17.62 19.32 -6.81
CA ASN A 572 -17.25 18.79 -5.48
C ASN A 572 -16.16 19.62 -4.75
N GLY A 573 -16.28 20.95 -4.72
CA GLY A 573 -15.32 21.83 -4.05
C GLY A 573 -14.07 22.17 -4.87
N VAL A 574 -14.02 21.80 -6.16
CA VAL A 574 -12.99 22.22 -7.12
C VAL A 574 -13.60 23.23 -8.07
N GLN A 575 -12.98 24.41 -8.19
CA GLN A 575 -13.36 25.42 -9.18
C GLN A 575 -12.85 25.00 -10.57
N ILE A 576 -13.71 25.07 -11.58
CA ILE A 576 -13.33 24.83 -12.97
C ILE A 576 -13.54 26.11 -13.75
N ARG A 577 -12.48 26.63 -14.38
CA ARG A 577 -12.57 27.81 -15.25
C ARG A 577 -12.20 27.39 -16.67
N LEU A 578 -12.98 27.85 -17.64
CA LEU A 578 -12.73 27.58 -19.05
C LEU A 578 -12.51 28.89 -19.78
N PHE A 579 -11.37 28.99 -20.46
CA PHE A 579 -10.94 30.15 -21.22
C PHE A 579 -11.08 29.88 -22.71
N SER A 580 -11.85 30.70 -23.41
CA SER A 580 -12.19 30.44 -24.82
C SER A 580 -12.14 31.71 -25.68
N LYS A 581 -11.73 31.54 -26.93
CA LYS A 581 -11.98 32.54 -27.98
C LYS A 581 -13.35 32.30 -28.64
N LYS A 582 -13.84 33.28 -29.38
CA LYS A 582 -15.10 33.16 -30.16
C LYS A 582 -14.93 32.64 -31.58
N ASP A 583 -13.70 32.29 -31.99
CA ASP A 583 -13.35 32.07 -33.41
C ASP A 583 -13.26 30.59 -33.83
N HIS A 584 -13.76 29.63 -33.02
CA HIS A 584 -13.61 28.18 -33.28
C HIS A 584 -14.91 27.35 -33.39
N GLY A 585 -16.10 27.94 -33.35
CA GLY A 585 -17.37 27.23 -33.60
C GLY A 585 -17.81 26.15 -32.58
N LYS A 586 -16.95 25.78 -31.61
CA LYS A 586 -17.32 24.96 -30.45
C LYS A 586 -18.02 25.80 -29.38
N ASP A 587 -19.00 25.22 -28.69
CA ASP A 587 -19.72 25.85 -27.59
C ASP A 587 -18.93 25.71 -26.27
N PRO A 588 -18.43 26.82 -25.68
CA PRO A 588 -17.67 26.78 -24.44
C PRO A 588 -18.50 26.32 -23.23
N GLU A 589 -19.81 26.54 -23.22
CA GLU A 589 -20.68 26.08 -22.11
C GLU A 589 -20.89 24.56 -22.17
N GLU A 590 -21.01 24.00 -23.37
CA GLU A 590 -21.06 22.53 -23.56
C GLU A 590 -19.74 21.90 -23.12
N ALA A 591 -18.60 22.50 -23.49
CA ALA A 591 -17.28 22.05 -23.07
C ALA A 591 -17.09 22.14 -21.55
N LEU A 592 -17.51 23.24 -20.91
CA LEU A 592 -17.43 23.40 -19.45
C LEU A 592 -18.30 22.37 -18.73
N ARG A 593 -19.50 22.09 -19.24
CA ARG A 593 -20.40 21.06 -18.69
C ARG A 593 -19.77 19.66 -18.80
N LEU A 594 -19.10 19.36 -19.92
CA LEU A 594 -18.38 18.10 -20.11
C LEU A 594 -17.22 17.99 -19.12
N ALA A 595 -16.39 19.03 -18.98
CA ALA A 595 -15.29 19.08 -18.02
C ALA A 595 -15.79 18.85 -16.57
N LYS A 596 -16.89 19.52 -16.18
CA LYS A 596 -17.52 19.33 -14.87
C LYS A 596 -17.94 17.89 -14.61
N LYS A 597 -18.59 17.25 -15.61
CA LYS A 597 -19.01 15.86 -15.52
C LYS A 597 -17.82 14.91 -15.43
N ALA A 598 -16.81 15.09 -16.28
CA ALA A 598 -15.60 14.28 -16.30
C ALA A 598 -14.87 14.33 -14.96
N LEU A 599 -14.56 15.54 -14.47
CA LEU A 599 -13.90 15.71 -13.18
C LEU A 599 -14.77 15.15 -12.04
N GLY A 600 -16.09 15.40 -12.06
CA GLY A 600 -17.01 14.87 -11.06
C GLY A 600 -17.06 13.34 -11.04
N PHE A 601 -16.98 12.71 -12.21
CA PHE A 601 -16.93 11.26 -12.37
C PHE A 601 -15.63 10.67 -11.80
N PHE A 602 -14.47 11.22 -12.17
CA PHE A 602 -13.18 10.74 -11.66
C PHE A 602 -13.05 10.98 -10.15
N GLN A 603 -13.52 12.12 -9.64
CA GLN A 603 -13.53 12.40 -8.20
C GLN A 603 -14.34 11.37 -7.40
N LYS A 604 -15.49 10.97 -7.94
CA LYS A 604 -16.38 10.00 -7.29
C LYS A 604 -15.80 8.59 -7.31
N ASN A 605 -15.16 8.20 -8.41
CA ASN A 605 -14.86 6.79 -8.69
C ASN A 605 -13.38 6.42 -8.56
N ILE A 606 -12.45 7.36 -8.69
CA ILE A 606 -11.00 7.11 -8.59
C ILE A 606 -10.47 7.63 -7.26
N GLY A 607 -10.64 8.92 -6.97
CA GLY A 607 -10.15 9.52 -5.73
C GLY A 607 -10.35 11.03 -5.73
N LYS A 608 -10.08 11.70 -4.60
CA LYS A 608 -10.20 13.16 -4.54
C LYS A 608 -9.17 13.81 -5.47
N TYR A 609 -9.59 14.81 -6.26
CA TYR A 609 -8.70 15.66 -7.03
C TYR A 609 -7.77 16.44 -6.08
N PRO A 610 -6.44 16.47 -6.34
CA PRO A 610 -5.45 17.00 -5.41
C PRO A 610 -5.49 18.53 -5.26
N HIS A 611 -5.94 19.26 -6.29
CA HIS A 611 -5.90 20.72 -6.37
C HIS A 611 -7.26 21.36 -6.08
N LYS A 612 -7.26 22.69 -5.88
CA LYS A 612 -8.50 23.46 -5.66
C LYS A 612 -9.12 24.00 -6.94
N GLN A 613 -8.31 24.10 -8.00
CA GLN A 613 -8.69 24.66 -9.29
C GLN A 613 -8.29 23.72 -10.43
N LEU A 614 -9.08 23.73 -11.50
CA LEU A 614 -8.77 23.12 -12.79
C LEU A 614 -9.14 24.11 -13.91
N ASP A 615 -8.15 24.49 -14.71
CA ASP A 615 -8.38 25.36 -15.86
C ASP A 615 -8.41 24.59 -17.17
N VAL A 616 -9.30 25.00 -18.07
CA VAL A 616 -9.41 24.46 -19.44
C VAL A 616 -9.19 25.61 -20.41
N VAL A 617 -8.14 25.55 -21.23
CA VAL A 617 -7.83 26.59 -22.22
C VAL A 617 -8.13 26.10 -23.63
N LEU A 618 -9.11 26.74 -24.27
CA LEU A 618 -9.49 26.50 -25.66
C LEU A 618 -8.81 27.52 -26.57
N ASP A 619 -7.68 27.13 -27.17
CA ASP A 619 -6.97 27.93 -28.18
C ASP A 619 -6.21 27.03 -29.16
N LYS A 620 -5.59 27.63 -30.18
CA LYS A 620 -4.81 26.92 -31.18
C LYS A 620 -3.55 26.34 -30.53
N GLY A 621 -3.39 25.03 -30.59
CA GLY A 621 -2.25 24.34 -29.99
C GLY A 621 -2.40 22.83 -30.03
N GLN A 622 -1.66 22.14 -29.16
CA GLN A 622 -1.83 20.72 -28.88
C GLN A 622 -2.79 20.53 -27.70
N ASN A 623 -3.34 19.32 -27.57
CA ASN A 623 -4.03 18.92 -26.35
C ASN A 623 -2.98 18.50 -25.34
N MET A 624 -3.02 19.02 -24.11
CA MET A 624 -1.99 18.76 -23.08
C MET A 624 -2.58 18.84 -21.67
N GLU A 625 -1.89 18.19 -20.73
CA GLU A 625 -2.38 17.72 -19.43
C GLU A 625 -1.62 18.27 -18.21
N TYR A 626 -1.14 19.50 -18.25
CA TYR A 626 -0.36 20.05 -17.13
C TYR A 626 -1.14 20.01 -15.79
N PRO A 627 -0.45 19.91 -14.65
CA PRO A 627 -1.08 19.94 -13.33
C PRO A 627 -1.94 21.20 -13.18
N GLY A 628 -3.22 21.02 -12.86
CA GLY A 628 -4.15 22.14 -12.66
C GLY A 628 -4.66 22.80 -13.94
N ILE A 629 -4.12 22.48 -15.13
CA ILE A 629 -4.49 23.14 -16.38
C ILE A 629 -4.36 22.24 -17.60
N VAL A 630 -5.46 22.12 -18.34
CA VAL A 630 -5.51 21.39 -19.60
C VAL A 630 -5.68 22.33 -20.77
N THR A 631 -4.93 22.11 -21.85
CA THR A 631 -5.10 22.85 -23.10
C THR A 631 -5.81 21.97 -24.11
N ILE A 632 -6.76 22.51 -24.87
CA ILE A 632 -7.51 21.76 -25.88
C ILE A 632 -7.57 22.59 -27.16
N ASN A 633 -7.35 21.96 -28.31
CA ASN A 633 -7.49 22.63 -29.60
C ASN A 633 -8.95 22.57 -30.09
N PRO A 634 -9.70 23.69 -30.07
CA PRO A 634 -11.10 23.67 -30.45
C PRO A 634 -11.32 23.74 -31.97
N TYR A 635 -10.28 23.97 -32.77
CA TYR A 635 -10.39 24.15 -34.22
C TYR A 635 -10.46 22.82 -35.00
N THR A 636 -10.41 21.67 -34.32
CA THR A 636 -10.62 20.37 -34.95
C THR A 636 -12.04 20.23 -35.50
N GLU A 637 -12.17 19.71 -36.73
CA GLU A 637 -13.48 19.44 -37.35
C GLU A 637 -14.20 18.26 -36.67
N ASP A 638 -13.46 17.32 -36.10
CA ASP A 638 -14.01 16.15 -35.43
C ASP A 638 -14.55 16.52 -34.03
N LYS A 639 -15.89 16.58 -33.90
CA LYS A 639 -16.56 16.86 -32.62
C LYS A 639 -16.27 15.76 -31.58
N ASN A 640 -16.23 14.50 -31.97
CA ASN A 640 -15.99 13.40 -31.03
C ASN A 640 -14.56 13.47 -30.48
N PHE A 641 -13.58 13.72 -31.35
CA PHE A 641 -12.19 13.88 -30.90
C PHE A 641 -12.04 15.06 -29.94
N PHE A 642 -12.71 16.19 -30.19
CA PHE A 642 -12.72 17.34 -29.28
C PHE A 642 -13.25 16.98 -27.89
N GLU A 643 -14.40 16.30 -27.83
CA GLU A 643 -15.00 15.87 -26.55
C GLU A 643 -14.13 14.84 -25.83
N ILE A 644 -13.59 13.86 -26.56
CA ILE A 644 -12.68 12.85 -26.00
C ILE A 644 -11.42 13.51 -25.43
N SER A 645 -10.85 14.49 -26.14
CA SER A 645 -9.66 15.21 -25.68
C SER A 645 -9.91 15.88 -24.34
N ILE A 646 -11.03 16.58 -24.16
CA ILE A 646 -11.37 17.20 -22.86
C ILE A 646 -11.37 16.16 -21.72
N VAL A 647 -11.98 15.00 -21.95
CA VAL A 647 -12.04 13.95 -20.92
C VAL A 647 -10.66 13.34 -20.67
N HIS A 648 -9.87 13.13 -21.72
CA HIS A 648 -8.53 12.55 -21.68
C HIS A 648 -7.55 13.43 -20.90
N GLU A 649 -7.47 14.71 -21.22
CA GLU A 649 -6.58 15.63 -20.49
C GLU A 649 -6.98 15.79 -19.02
N ILE A 650 -8.29 15.70 -18.71
CA ILE A 650 -8.77 15.71 -17.31
C ILE A 650 -8.43 14.41 -16.58
N ALA A 651 -8.44 13.26 -17.28
CA ALA A 651 -8.03 11.99 -16.70
C ALA A 651 -6.54 11.97 -16.35
N HIS A 652 -5.71 12.68 -17.12
CA HIS A 652 -4.27 12.81 -16.82
C HIS A 652 -3.98 13.53 -15.48
N GLN A 653 -4.95 14.29 -14.96
CA GLN A 653 -4.84 14.86 -13.63
C GLN A 653 -4.72 13.79 -12.52
N TYR A 654 -5.05 12.53 -12.81
CA TYR A 654 -4.85 11.38 -11.93
C TYR A 654 -3.64 10.54 -12.35
N PHE A 655 -3.48 10.28 -13.65
CA PHE A 655 -2.39 9.49 -14.23
C PHE A 655 -1.51 10.39 -15.09
N TYR A 656 -0.24 10.59 -14.70
CA TYR A 656 0.65 11.71 -15.00
C TYR A 656 0.81 12.64 -13.79
N CYS A 657 -0.22 13.45 -13.48
CA CYS A 657 -0.09 14.53 -12.50
C CYS A 657 0.05 14.05 -11.05
N VAL A 658 -0.47 12.87 -10.71
CA VAL A 658 -0.41 12.33 -9.34
C VAL A 658 0.24 10.96 -9.31
N VAL A 659 -0.13 10.07 -10.22
CA VAL A 659 0.60 8.82 -10.46
C VAL A 659 1.51 9.04 -11.65
N SER A 660 2.80 9.27 -11.40
CA SER A 660 3.75 9.59 -12.46
C SER A 660 4.29 8.33 -13.14
N SER A 661 4.75 8.46 -14.37
CA SER A 661 5.64 7.52 -15.07
C SER A 661 6.86 8.28 -15.61
N ASP A 662 7.84 7.55 -16.15
CA ASP A 662 8.88 8.12 -17.01
C ASP A 662 8.31 8.23 -18.42
N GLN A 663 7.98 9.44 -18.87
CA GLN A 663 7.27 9.65 -20.14
C GLN A 663 8.07 9.19 -21.36
N TYR A 664 9.40 9.04 -21.26
CA TYR A 664 10.21 8.55 -22.36
C TYR A 664 10.26 7.02 -22.41
N ASN A 665 10.52 6.38 -21.26
CA ASN A 665 10.72 4.93 -21.19
C ASN A 665 9.44 4.13 -20.94
N GLU A 666 8.42 4.77 -20.36
CA GLU A 666 7.20 4.17 -19.83
C GLU A 666 5.95 4.96 -20.28
N ALA A 667 5.99 5.59 -21.47
CA ALA A 667 4.93 6.43 -22.03
C ALA A 667 3.54 5.79 -21.98
N TRP A 668 3.46 4.47 -22.15
CA TRP A 668 2.19 3.74 -22.15
C TRP A 668 1.49 3.72 -20.77
N LEU A 669 2.24 3.84 -19.66
CA LEU A 669 1.63 3.94 -18.33
C LEU A 669 0.90 5.26 -18.15
N ASP A 670 1.37 6.29 -18.83
CA ASP A 670 0.71 7.58 -18.87
C ASP A 670 -0.53 7.48 -19.78
N GLU A 671 -0.28 7.34 -21.07
CA GLU A 671 -1.30 7.48 -22.11
C GLU A 671 -2.29 6.33 -22.16
N GLY A 672 -1.82 5.11 -21.90
CA GLY A 672 -2.64 3.90 -21.97
C GLY A 672 -3.61 3.77 -20.81
N ILE A 673 -3.17 4.11 -19.59
CA ILE A 673 -4.04 4.11 -18.41
C ILE A 673 -5.02 5.29 -18.49
N THR A 674 -4.55 6.45 -18.97
CA THR A 674 -5.43 7.60 -19.19
C THR A 674 -6.47 7.32 -20.27
N GLU A 675 -6.10 6.73 -21.41
CA GLU A 675 -7.08 6.35 -22.44
C GLU A 675 -8.07 5.29 -21.93
N PHE A 676 -7.61 4.35 -21.09
CA PHE A 676 -8.51 3.41 -20.42
C PHE A 676 -9.51 4.13 -19.51
N ALA A 677 -9.07 5.06 -18.67
CA ALA A 677 -9.94 5.85 -17.80
C ALA A 677 -10.95 6.70 -18.61
N THR A 678 -10.50 7.29 -19.71
CA THR A 678 -11.33 8.03 -20.68
C THR A 678 -12.41 7.13 -21.29
N ASN A 679 -12.03 5.93 -21.74
CA ASN A 679 -12.98 4.94 -22.25
C ASN A 679 -14.03 4.59 -21.17
N MET A 680 -13.61 4.47 -19.90
CA MET A 680 -14.53 4.14 -18.80
C MET A 680 -15.49 5.28 -18.47
N TYR A 681 -15.08 6.54 -18.60
CA TYR A 681 -16.00 7.67 -18.52
C TYR A 681 -17.12 7.55 -19.56
N PHE A 682 -16.78 7.33 -20.83
CA PHE A 682 -17.80 7.22 -21.89
C PHE A 682 -18.65 5.95 -21.76
N TYR A 683 -18.07 4.86 -21.27
CA TYR A 683 -18.77 3.60 -21.05
C TYR A 683 -19.77 3.68 -19.88
N ILE A 684 -19.37 4.26 -18.75
CA ILE A 684 -20.13 4.22 -17.49
C ILE A 684 -20.95 5.51 -17.29
N ALA A 685 -20.35 6.68 -17.48
CA ALA A 685 -21.00 7.96 -17.21
C ALA A 685 -21.95 8.40 -18.35
N GLU A 686 -21.56 8.15 -19.60
CA GLU A 686 -22.34 8.54 -20.78
C GLU A 686 -23.09 7.36 -21.43
N ASP A 687 -22.99 6.15 -20.86
CA ASP A 687 -23.70 4.93 -21.30
C ASP A 687 -23.59 4.66 -22.81
N GLN A 688 -22.42 4.94 -23.41
CA GLN A 688 -22.25 4.87 -24.87
C GLN A 688 -22.14 3.43 -25.41
N GLY A 689 -22.13 2.43 -24.54
CA GLY A 689 -21.83 1.05 -24.90
C GLY A 689 -20.34 0.84 -25.21
N MET A 690 -19.90 -0.42 -25.18
CA MET A 690 -18.47 -0.79 -25.23
C MET A 690 -17.80 -0.41 -26.55
N VAL A 691 -18.45 -0.65 -27.69
CA VAL A 691 -17.86 -0.37 -29.01
C VAL A 691 -17.61 1.12 -29.20
N ARG A 692 -18.57 1.97 -28.83
CA ARG A 692 -18.46 3.42 -29.02
C ARG A 692 -17.48 4.03 -28.04
N SER A 693 -17.49 3.60 -26.78
CA SER A 693 -16.58 4.10 -25.75
C SER A 693 -15.10 3.78 -26.04
N GLN A 694 -14.80 2.74 -26.82
CA GLN A 694 -13.44 2.35 -27.20
C GLN A 694 -13.08 2.69 -28.66
N MET A 695 -13.90 3.49 -29.34
CA MET A 695 -13.77 3.73 -30.78
C MET A 695 -12.40 4.30 -31.16
N LEU A 696 -11.86 5.23 -30.36
CA LEU A 696 -10.55 5.83 -30.63
C LEU A 696 -9.42 4.81 -30.48
N SER A 697 -9.43 4.03 -29.40
CA SER A 697 -8.44 2.96 -29.17
C SER A 697 -8.47 1.93 -30.30
N GLN A 698 -9.66 1.50 -30.71
CA GLN A 698 -9.85 0.56 -31.82
C GLN A 698 -9.38 1.14 -33.16
N TYR A 699 -9.67 2.42 -33.42
CA TYR A 699 -9.21 3.11 -34.62
C TYR A 699 -7.67 3.15 -34.68
N ARG A 700 -7.00 3.46 -33.57
CA ARG A 700 -5.53 3.46 -33.48
C ARG A 700 -4.95 2.07 -33.75
N MET A 701 -5.57 1.01 -33.24
CA MET A 701 -5.16 -0.38 -33.50
C MET A 701 -5.40 -0.79 -34.95
N LYS A 702 -6.53 -0.40 -35.54
CA LYS A 702 -6.82 -0.66 -36.95
C LYS A 702 -5.80 0.04 -37.88
N SER A 703 -5.39 1.26 -37.53
CA SER A 703 -4.38 1.99 -38.30
C SER A 703 -3.03 1.28 -38.34
N ILE A 704 -2.65 0.57 -37.26
CA ILE A 704 -1.45 -0.27 -37.22
C ILE A 704 -1.55 -1.42 -38.24
N GLU A 705 -2.69 -2.10 -38.29
CA GLU A 705 -2.94 -3.19 -39.25
C GLU A 705 -2.90 -2.68 -40.69
N GLU A 706 -3.55 -1.54 -40.96
CA GLU A 706 -3.57 -0.90 -42.29
C GLU A 706 -2.16 -0.48 -42.76
N GLN A 707 -1.27 -0.11 -41.84
CA GLN A 707 0.13 0.20 -42.13
C GLN A 707 1.04 -1.04 -42.23
N GLY A 708 0.50 -2.25 -42.03
CA GLY A 708 1.26 -3.50 -42.07
C GLY A 708 2.32 -3.62 -40.98
N LEU A 709 2.17 -2.87 -39.88
CA LEU A 709 3.09 -2.92 -38.74
C LEU A 709 2.89 -4.25 -37.98
N ARG A 710 4.00 -4.93 -37.68
CA ARG A 710 4.01 -6.15 -36.87
C ARG A 710 3.89 -5.81 -35.38
N ARG A 711 3.51 -6.79 -34.57
CA ARG A 711 3.44 -6.73 -33.10
C ARG A 711 4.65 -6.01 -32.47
N GLN A 712 4.34 -5.16 -31.49
CA GLN A 712 5.29 -4.44 -30.65
C GLN A 712 4.75 -4.41 -29.22
N TYR A 713 5.66 -4.40 -28.24
CA TYR A 713 5.34 -4.14 -26.85
C TYR A 713 5.04 -2.65 -26.62
N SER A 714 4.22 -2.37 -25.60
CA SER A 714 3.83 -1.02 -25.20
C SER A 714 4.91 -0.31 -24.38
N ASN A 715 5.75 -1.06 -23.65
CA ASN A 715 6.80 -0.55 -22.76
C ASN A 715 8.19 -0.41 -23.43
N VAL A 716 8.17 0.04 -24.68
CA VAL A 716 9.39 0.42 -25.41
C VAL A 716 9.63 1.94 -25.29
N PRO A 717 10.89 2.40 -25.32
CA PRO A 717 11.19 3.82 -25.38
C PRO A 717 10.51 4.53 -26.56
N LEU A 718 10.21 5.82 -26.39
CA LEU A 718 9.48 6.61 -27.39
C LEU A 718 10.13 6.66 -28.77
N ASP A 719 11.46 6.67 -28.86
CA ASP A 719 12.19 6.72 -30.12
C ASP A 719 12.22 5.36 -30.87
N GLU A 720 11.99 4.26 -30.14
CA GLU A 720 11.81 2.93 -30.70
C GLU A 720 10.35 2.62 -31.08
N ASN A 721 9.40 3.45 -30.62
CA ASN A 721 7.98 3.23 -30.85
C ASN A 721 7.59 3.47 -32.32
N LYS A 722 7.00 2.46 -32.95
CA LYS A 722 6.60 2.52 -34.36
C LYS A 722 5.29 3.26 -34.60
N HIS A 723 4.40 3.30 -33.60
CA HIS A 723 3.07 3.87 -33.76
C HIS A 723 2.41 4.20 -32.42
N TYR A 724 1.70 5.32 -32.32
CA TYR A 724 1.01 5.73 -31.09
C TYR A 724 -0.01 4.71 -30.59
N GLY A 725 -0.62 3.92 -31.47
CA GLY A 725 -1.56 2.86 -31.05
C GLY A 725 -0.96 1.84 -30.08
N TYR A 726 0.36 1.62 -30.07
CA TYR A 726 1.01 0.74 -29.08
C TYR A 726 1.11 1.35 -27.69
N ILE A 727 1.10 2.68 -27.57
CA ILE A 727 1.21 3.44 -26.31
C ILE A 727 -0.18 3.76 -25.75
N TYR A 728 -1.14 4.01 -26.63
CA TYR A 728 -2.48 4.51 -26.34
C TYR A 728 -3.51 3.36 -26.36
N GLY A 729 -3.84 2.87 -27.56
CA GLY A 729 -4.96 1.96 -27.76
C GLY A 729 -4.72 0.53 -27.26
N GLN A 730 -3.53 -0.03 -27.51
CA GLN A 730 -3.16 -1.38 -27.09
C GLN A 730 -3.32 -1.59 -25.57
N PRO A 731 -2.66 -0.80 -24.70
CA PRO A 731 -2.79 -0.98 -23.25
C PRO A 731 -4.22 -0.78 -22.76
N ALA A 732 -4.95 0.21 -23.28
CA ALA A 732 -6.33 0.47 -22.86
C ALA A 732 -7.26 -0.71 -23.15
N LEU A 733 -7.14 -1.31 -24.34
CA LEU A 733 -7.94 -2.48 -24.73
C LEU A 733 -7.52 -3.75 -23.95
N GLN A 734 -6.22 -3.95 -23.75
CA GLN A 734 -5.71 -5.11 -23.02
C GLN A 734 -6.08 -5.06 -21.53
N LEU A 735 -6.02 -3.89 -20.90
CA LEU A 735 -6.46 -3.72 -19.52
C LEU A 735 -7.96 -3.96 -19.38
N PHE A 736 -8.78 -3.48 -20.31
CA PHE A 736 -10.21 -3.76 -20.33
C PHE A 736 -10.50 -5.27 -20.39
N GLU A 737 -9.88 -5.99 -21.33
CA GLU A 737 -10.06 -7.43 -21.47
C GLU A 737 -9.52 -8.21 -20.25
N LEU A 738 -8.39 -7.79 -19.67
CA LEU A 738 -7.87 -8.38 -18.44
C LEU A 738 -8.90 -8.30 -17.31
N ILE A 739 -9.48 -7.12 -17.08
CA ILE A 739 -10.47 -6.93 -16.01
C ILE A 739 -11.75 -7.69 -16.32
N LYS A 740 -12.23 -7.63 -17.57
CA LYS A 740 -13.44 -8.34 -18.02
C LYS A 740 -13.34 -9.85 -17.85
N ASN A 741 -12.15 -10.42 -18.02
CA ASN A 741 -11.92 -11.85 -17.84
C ASN A 741 -11.72 -12.26 -16.37
N ASN A 742 -11.48 -11.32 -15.45
CA ASN A 742 -11.09 -11.63 -14.07
C ASN A 742 -11.96 -10.96 -12.98
N TYR A 743 -12.90 -10.08 -13.32
CA TYR A 743 -13.67 -9.31 -12.32
C TYR A 743 -14.44 -10.19 -11.32
N GLN A 744 -14.93 -11.35 -11.76
CA GLN A 744 -15.68 -12.32 -10.93
C GLN A 744 -14.89 -12.83 -9.73
N LYS A 745 -13.54 -12.76 -9.77
CA LYS A 745 -12.67 -13.10 -8.64
C LYS A 745 -12.77 -12.09 -7.49
N LYS A 746 -13.27 -10.88 -7.74
CA LYS A 746 -13.37 -9.78 -6.76
C LYS A 746 -14.80 -9.39 -6.41
N GLY A 747 -15.75 -9.63 -7.31
CA GLY A 747 -17.16 -9.32 -7.09
C GLY A 747 -18.01 -9.57 -8.33
N GLU A 748 -19.31 -9.29 -8.23
CA GLU A 748 -20.25 -9.59 -9.32
C GLU A 748 -20.48 -8.41 -10.29
N ASP A 749 -20.13 -7.18 -9.91
CA ASP A 749 -20.34 -5.99 -10.74
C ASP A 749 -19.05 -5.57 -11.48
N PHE A 750 -19.04 -5.76 -12.80
CA PHE A 750 -17.92 -5.42 -13.67
C PHE A 750 -17.54 -3.93 -13.62
N GLN A 751 -18.54 -3.02 -13.67
CA GLN A 751 -18.26 -1.57 -13.69
C GLN A 751 -17.68 -1.11 -12.36
N ALA A 752 -18.22 -1.63 -11.25
CA ALA A 752 -17.70 -1.34 -9.92
C ALA A 752 -16.25 -1.83 -9.76
N ILE A 753 -15.92 -3.04 -10.23
CA ILE A 753 -14.55 -3.58 -10.15
C ILE A 753 -13.56 -2.79 -11.00
N ILE A 754 -13.95 -2.33 -12.19
CA ILE A 754 -13.08 -1.48 -13.01
C ILE A 754 -12.74 -0.18 -12.28
N MET A 755 -13.75 0.53 -11.77
CA MET A 755 -13.51 1.80 -11.09
C MET A 755 -12.75 1.59 -9.78
N GLN A 756 -13.04 0.51 -9.04
CA GLN A 756 -12.28 0.14 -7.85
C GLN A 756 -10.81 -0.15 -8.18
N TYR A 757 -10.52 -0.80 -9.31
CA TYR A 757 -9.14 -1.04 -9.74
C TYR A 757 -8.40 0.27 -10.01
N LEU A 758 -9.00 1.22 -10.75
CA LEU A 758 -8.40 2.53 -10.99
C LEU A 758 -8.21 3.31 -9.69
N SER A 759 -9.19 3.23 -8.78
CA SER A 759 -9.10 3.83 -7.45
C SER A 759 -7.96 3.26 -6.62
N ASP A 760 -7.86 1.94 -6.55
CA ASP A 760 -6.83 1.26 -5.77
C ASP A 760 -5.44 1.49 -6.37
N TYR A 761 -5.32 1.50 -7.71
CA TYR A 761 -4.08 1.86 -8.41
C TYR A 761 -3.65 3.30 -8.09
N TYR A 762 -4.59 4.25 -8.18
CA TYR A 762 -4.35 5.65 -7.85
C TYR A 762 -3.89 5.84 -6.39
N HIS A 763 -4.60 5.26 -5.43
CA HIS A 763 -4.25 5.41 -4.01
C HIS A 763 -2.97 4.66 -3.63
N HIS A 764 -2.64 3.57 -4.33
CA HIS A 764 -1.41 2.83 -4.09
C HIS A 764 -0.17 3.61 -4.56
N PHE A 765 -0.25 4.26 -5.73
CA PHE A 765 0.87 4.97 -6.35
C PHE A 765 0.77 6.50 -6.26
N GLN A 766 -0.09 7.04 -5.39
CA GLN A 766 -0.29 8.47 -5.26
C GLN A 766 1.02 9.21 -4.90
N TYR A 767 1.41 10.19 -5.72
CA TYR A 767 2.68 10.93 -5.64
C TYR A 767 3.92 10.03 -5.70
N LYS A 768 3.85 8.98 -6.52
CA LYS A 768 4.94 8.07 -6.81
C LYS A 768 5.12 7.95 -8.32
N GLN A 769 6.34 7.62 -8.74
CA GLN A 769 6.61 7.18 -10.10
C GLN A 769 6.37 5.67 -10.19
N VAL A 770 5.78 5.20 -11.30
CA VAL A 770 5.53 3.79 -11.61
C VAL A 770 6.30 3.40 -12.87
N ASN A 771 6.84 2.18 -12.90
CA ASN A 771 7.38 1.54 -14.10
C ASN A 771 6.57 0.28 -14.46
N THR A 772 6.88 -0.34 -15.60
CA THR A 772 6.14 -1.52 -16.05
C THR A 772 6.16 -2.67 -15.03
N GLU A 773 7.29 -2.91 -14.37
CA GLU A 773 7.43 -3.96 -13.35
C GLU A 773 6.44 -3.76 -12.19
N GLN A 774 6.32 -2.53 -11.68
CA GLN A 774 5.41 -2.19 -10.59
C GLN A 774 3.95 -2.28 -11.00
N PHE A 775 3.62 -1.84 -12.22
CA PHE A 775 2.28 -2.02 -12.76
C PHE A 775 1.92 -3.51 -12.87
N ILE A 776 2.81 -4.33 -13.41
CA ILE A 776 2.59 -5.77 -13.56
C ILE A 776 2.38 -6.38 -12.18
N LEU A 777 3.27 -6.10 -11.23
CA LEU A 777 3.18 -6.61 -9.86
C LEU A 777 1.83 -6.25 -9.21
N PHE A 778 1.44 -4.97 -9.28
CA PHE A 778 0.16 -4.51 -8.72
C PHE A 778 -1.02 -5.22 -9.38
N THR A 779 -1.07 -5.24 -10.72
CA THR A 779 -2.20 -5.78 -11.48
C THR A 779 -2.32 -7.29 -11.32
N LYS A 780 -1.18 -7.98 -11.33
CA LYS A 780 -1.04 -9.43 -11.08
C LYS A 780 -1.63 -9.80 -9.73
N ASN A 781 -1.22 -9.10 -8.68
CA ASN A 781 -1.68 -9.33 -7.31
C ASN A 781 -3.15 -8.91 -7.13
N TYR A 782 -3.55 -7.85 -7.82
CA TYR A 782 -4.94 -7.40 -7.80
C TYR A 782 -5.87 -8.47 -8.36
N PHE A 783 -5.61 -9.01 -9.55
CA PHE A 783 -6.51 -9.98 -10.21
C PHE A 783 -6.17 -11.47 -9.99
N GLN A 784 -5.08 -11.76 -9.28
CA GLN A 784 -4.56 -13.11 -9.09
C GLN A 784 -4.40 -13.83 -10.44
N VAL A 785 -3.66 -13.19 -11.35
CA VAL A 785 -3.33 -13.71 -12.68
C VAL A 785 -1.82 -14.01 -12.74
N PRO A 786 -1.35 -14.97 -13.56
CA PRO A 786 0.08 -15.17 -13.77
C PRO A 786 0.70 -14.06 -14.63
N SER A 787 2.03 -13.86 -14.51
CA SER A 787 2.78 -12.81 -15.23
C SER A 787 2.66 -12.94 -16.76
N GLY A 788 2.53 -14.18 -17.26
CA GLY A 788 2.29 -14.47 -18.67
C GLY A 788 1.09 -13.76 -19.31
N TYR A 789 0.10 -13.26 -18.56
CA TYR A 789 -0.99 -12.43 -19.09
C TYR A 789 -0.51 -11.13 -19.74
N PHE A 790 0.62 -10.60 -19.31
CA PHE A 790 1.17 -9.33 -19.82
C PHE A 790 2.09 -9.56 -21.02
N SER A 791 2.63 -10.77 -21.16
CA SER A 791 3.62 -11.14 -22.20
C SER A 791 3.15 -10.93 -23.65
N GLU A 792 1.85 -10.73 -23.87
CA GLU A 792 1.30 -10.40 -25.19
C GLU A 792 1.56 -8.95 -25.62
N TRP A 793 1.68 -8.01 -24.69
CA TRP A 793 1.72 -6.59 -24.99
C TRP A 793 2.69 -5.78 -24.13
N LEU A 794 3.29 -6.39 -23.10
CA LEU A 794 4.42 -5.88 -22.33
C LEU A 794 5.60 -6.85 -22.37
N GLU A 795 6.80 -6.30 -22.42
CA GLU A 795 8.06 -7.02 -22.24
C GLU A 795 8.43 -7.05 -20.76
N GLU A 796 8.61 -8.24 -20.18
CA GLU A 796 9.19 -8.39 -18.84
C GLU A 796 10.70 -8.15 -18.95
N LYS A 797 11.17 -7.02 -18.38
CA LYS A 797 12.57 -6.59 -18.43
C LYS A 797 13.42 -7.18 -17.32
#